data_AF-A0A8H4QLE8-F1
#
_entry.id   AF-A0A8H4QLE8-F1
#
_cell.length_a   1.000
_cell.length_b   1.000
_cell.length_c   1.000
_cell.angle_alpha   90.00
_cell.angle_beta   90.00
_cell.angle_gamma   90.00
#
_symmetry.space_group_name_H-M   'P 1'
#
loop_
_entity.id
_entity.type
_entity.pdbx_description
1 polymer ?
#
loop_
_entity_poly.entity_id
_entity_poly.type
_entity_poly.pdbx_seq_one_letter_code
_entity_poly.pdbx_strand_id
1 'polypeptide(L)'
;MATEADLKAFIDRQRVLLAKEREAEIERSSLLLSNCGPKLLEQKGLSLGGLGIVGINIGLGGKTFLEGSLVELDRPSAYHTSPLFPPHNLRPGDLARIETNVISNVAAKKPKAGTSVETKSAEGVVYKVSDTRIVIAIDASESSTEDLDLPERCRVVKLANSVTYDRMDKTIDQLEKIVLPSEGKSTGELTSLIQVLLGMTPPSPRTPLQNLTFFDDTLNDSQKTAVKFCLESPEVACIHGPPGTGKTHTLIEIIRQLTTVTPSNPKPNRVLVCGASNLSVDNILERLLALPGPTTEKSQKLKVTRLGHPARVMAHEGILDSTLEVKATRTDQAALAKDVKNELETVLGVLSGKGKGVKGKGPRGAERRKMWDDVKALRKEYRQREGGVVKSVLKESQVVLATCHSAGGRQLFNEQFDVVIIDEATQALEAVCWIPIFKGKKLILAGDPMQLPPTILSIDDKKKRKASATSKAASANSKPQTVKPLSTKTATPKDTITKSVDDASNSSGSDSSDSEEELAEAAVKMSLKRKNAGSSLKLVPPKTLETTLFDRLEDMYGASIKRMLEVQYRMHDQICTFPSKTLYGSKLKSHESVASHLLHDLPNAQAASEDDEKEVLQTPVVFFDTAGCEYFERLDGDGDEGSRCNENEGTIVANWVEKLVEVGITPNQIAIITPYQAQVTLLTSLLRPKYGPSLEIGTVDGMQGREKEAVIISLVRSNDQREVGFLKEKRRMNVAMTRAKRHLCIVGDSSTVTHGGSYLKKWLAWLEANADVKYAGLE
;
A
#
# COMPACT_ATOMS: atom_id res chain seq x y z
N MET A 1 22.54 -15.47 19.95
CA MET A 1 22.15 -16.29 18.79
C MET A 1 20.74 -16.80 19.03
N ALA A 2 19.91 -16.92 17.99
CA ALA A 2 18.62 -17.59 18.08
C ALA A 2 18.81 -19.10 18.28
N THR A 3 17.99 -19.68 19.16
CA THR A 3 17.90 -21.14 19.33
C THR A 3 16.87 -21.75 18.37
N GLU A 4 16.88 -23.07 18.22
CA GLU A 4 15.85 -23.81 17.47
C GLU A 4 14.43 -23.49 17.98
N ALA A 5 14.28 -23.32 19.31
CA ALA A 5 13.01 -22.93 19.93
C ALA A 5 12.61 -21.48 19.58
N ASP A 6 13.56 -20.53 19.49
CA ASP A 6 13.25 -19.16 19.05
C ASP A 6 12.87 -19.12 17.55
N LEU A 7 13.55 -19.91 16.71
CA LEU A 7 13.22 -20.08 15.28
C LEU A 7 11.81 -20.63 15.08
N LYS A 8 11.47 -21.71 15.79
CA LYS A 8 10.13 -22.31 15.75
C LYS A 8 9.06 -21.36 16.26
N ALA A 9 9.27 -20.72 17.41
CA ALA A 9 8.34 -19.74 17.97
C ALA A 9 8.11 -18.54 17.03
N PHE A 10 9.12 -18.13 16.25
CA PHE A 10 8.97 -17.11 15.22
C PHE A 10 8.12 -17.60 14.03
N ILE A 11 8.42 -18.78 13.49
CA ILE A 11 7.67 -19.39 12.37
C ILE A 11 6.20 -19.61 12.72
N ASP A 12 5.93 -20.24 13.87
CA ASP A 12 4.57 -20.49 14.36
C ASP A 12 3.83 -19.18 14.61
N ARG A 13 4.52 -18.13 15.09
CA ARG A 13 3.91 -16.81 15.27
C ARG A 13 3.54 -16.15 13.95
N GLN A 14 4.39 -16.24 12.91
CA GLN A 14 4.07 -15.71 11.58
C GLN A 14 2.82 -16.41 11.01
N ARG A 15 2.76 -17.74 11.04
CA ARG A 15 1.56 -18.52 10.63
C ARG A 15 0.30 -18.09 11.38
N VAL A 16 0.37 -17.99 12.71
CA VAL A 16 -0.75 -17.63 13.60
C VAL A 16 -1.23 -16.18 13.41
N LEU A 17 -0.41 -15.31 12.81
CA LEU A 17 -0.77 -13.94 12.44
C LEU A 17 -1.32 -13.87 11.01
N LEU A 18 -0.65 -14.49 10.02
CA LEU A 18 -1.11 -14.54 8.62
C LEU A 18 -2.49 -15.18 8.49
N ALA A 19 -2.77 -16.27 9.21
CA ALA A 19 -4.08 -16.92 9.21
C ALA A 19 -5.19 -15.97 9.68
N LYS A 20 -4.95 -15.16 10.72
CA LYS A 20 -5.94 -14.19 11.24
C LYS A 20 -6.19 -13.02 10.30
N GLU A 21 -5.17 -12.64 9.53
CA GLU A 21 -5.29 -11.59 8.53
C GLU A 21 -6.08 -12.09 7.30
N ARG A 22 -5.77 -13.30 6.85
CA ARG A 22 -6.54 -14.04 5.83
C ARG A 22 -8.01 -14.21 6.25
N GLU A 23 -8.26 -14.61 7.50
CA GLU A 23 -9.61 -14.69 8.08
C GLU A 23 -10.32 -13.33 8.06
N ALA A 24 -9.65 -12.24 8.47
CA ALA A 24 -10.25 -10.90 8.49
C ALA A 24 -10.55 -10.34 7.09
N GLU A 25 -9.67 -10.56 6.10
CA GLU A 25 -9.93 -10.16 4.71
C GLU A 25 -11.12 -10.94 4.12
N ILE A 26 -11.23 -12.23 4.43
CA ILE A 26 -12.36 -13.08 4.02
C ILE A 26 -13.65 -12.66 4.75
N GLU A 27 -13.63 -12.43 6.07
CA GLU A 27 -14.79 -11.97 6.84
C GLU A 27 -15.30 -10.63 6.29
N ARG A 28 -14.42 -9.64 6.12
CA ARG A 28 -14.74 -8.32 5.56
C ARG A 28 -15.31 -8.40 4.13
N SER A 29 -14.69 -9.20 3.27
CA SER A 29 -15.14 -9.34 1.87
C SER A 29 -16.45 -10.11 1.76
N SER A 30 -16.61 -11.17 2.56
CA SER A 30 -17.83 -11.98 2.62
C SER A 30 -19.01 -11.14 3.12
N LEU A 31 -18.85 -10.38 4.22
CA LEU A 31 -19.88 -9.49 4.75
C LEU A 31 -20.32 -8.42 3.73
N LEU A 32 -19.36 -7.85 2.98
CA LEU A 32 -19.70 -6.91 1.90
C LEU A 32 -20.52 -7.57 0.80
N LEU A 33 -20.18 -8.79 0.39
CA LEU A 33 -20.87 -9.55 -0.66
C LEU A 33 -22.22 -10.15 -0.22
N SER A 34 -22.39 -10.52 1.06
CA SER A 34 -23.64 -11.06 1.59
C SER A 34 -24.67 -9.98 1.93
N ASN A 35 -24.22 -8.84 2.46
CA ASN A 35 -25.11 -7.83 3.03
C ASN A 35 -25.48 -6.73 2.01
N CYS A 36 -24.76 -6.60 0.89
CA CYS A 36 -25.06 -5.62 -0.15
C CYS A 36 -25.82 -6.27 -1.33
N GLY A 37 -27.02 -5.75 -1.65
CA GLY A 37 -27.72 -6.12 -2.88
C GLY A 37 -26.93 -5.73 -4.14
N PRO A 38 -27.20 -6.34 -5.32
CA PRO A 38 -26.33 -6.19 -6.50
C PRO A 38 -26.09 -4.73 -6.95
N LYS A 39 -27.12 -3.86 -6.86
CA LYS A 39 -26.96 -2.42 -7.14
C LYS A 39 -26.03 -1.71 -6.16
N LEU A 40 -26.05 -2.09 -4.88
CA LEU A 40 -25.18 -1.51 -3.84
C LEU A 40 -23.73 -2.02 -3.98
N LEU A 41 -23.52 -3.23 -4.49
CA LEU A 41 -22.18 -3.70 -4.88
C LEU A 41 -21.62 -2.95 -6.08
N GLU A 42 -22.45 -2.62 -7.08
CA GLU A 42 -22.05 -1.78 -8.22
C GLU A 42 -21.79 -0.32 -7.77
N GLN A 43 -22.62 0.25 -6.89
CA GLN A 43 -22.41 1.58 -6.29
C GLN A 43 -21.14 1.66 -5.42
N LYS A 44 -20.78 0.58 -4.70
CA LYS A 44 -19.52 0.46 -3.96
C LYS A 44 -18.32 0.10 -4.86
N GLY A 45 -18.54 -0.07 -6.17
CA GLY A 45 -17.51 -0.41 -7.14
C GLY A 45 -16.94 -1.83 -7.01
N LEU A 46 -17.62 -2.73 -6.29
CA LEU A 46 -17.19 -4.11 -6.04
C LEU A 46 -17.76 -5.11 -7.06
N SER A 47 -18.73 -4.68 -7.88
CA SER A 47 -19.34 -5.48 -8.94
C SER A 47 -19.54 -4.64 -10.21
N LEU A 48 -19.52 -5.28 -11.37
CA LEU A 48 -19.95 -4.73 -12.66
C LEU A 48 -21.14 -5.53 -13.19
N GLY A 49 -22.28 -4.88 -13.39
CA GLY A 49 -23.54 -5.51 -13.76
C GLY A 49 -23.80 -5.56 -15.27
N GLY A 50 -24.46 -6.63 -15.71
CA GLY A 50 -25.07 -6.75 -17.04
C GLY A 50 -24.09 -6.77 -18.21
N LEU A 51 -22.91 -7.37 -18.03
CA LEU A 51 -21.87 -7.49 -19.05
C LEU A 51 -22.19 -8.60 -20.07
N GLY A 52 -21.63 -8.50 -21.27
CA GLY A 52 -21.67 -9.52 -22.32
C GLY A 52 -20.28 -10.03 -22.68
N ILE A 53 -20.18 -11.24 -23.23
CA ILE A 53 -18.90 -11.87 -23.64
C ILE A 53 -18.56 -11.50 -25.08
N VAL A 54 -17.36 -10.96 -25.27
CA VAL A 54 -16.83 -10.43 -26.53
C VAL A 54 -16.01 -11.49 -27.26
N GLY A 55 -15.14 -12.16 -26.50
CA GLY A 55 -14.18 -13.14 -27.02
C GLY A 55 -13.47 -13.89 -25.90
N ILE A 56 -12.82 -14.99 -26.29
CA ILE A 56 -11.98 -15.78 -25.40
C ILE A 56 -10.65 -16.01 -26.14
N ASN A 57 -9.57 -15.45 -25.60
CA ASN A 57 -8.24 -15.44 -26.21
C ASN A 57 -7.24 -16.24 -25.35
N ILE A 58 -6.05 -16.53 -25.89
CA ILE A 58 -4.95 -17.18 -25.12
C ILE A 58 -3.99 -16.13 -24.57
N GLY A 59 -3.73 -16.19 -23.26
CA GLY A 59 -2.75 -15.35 -22.57
C GLY A 59 -1.30 -15.80 -22.75
N LEU A 60 -0.37 -14.90 -22.43
CA LEU A 60 1.06 -15.19 -22.29
C LEU A 60 1.35 -15.63 -20.84
N GLY A 61 2.21 -16.65 -20.67
CA GLY A 61 2.75 -16.99 -19.35
C GLY A 61 2.65 -18.46 -18.96
N GLY A 62 3.62 -19.26 -19.42
CA GLY A 62 3.84 -20.63 -19.01
C GLY A 62 3.70 -20.85 -17.50
N LYS A 63 2.69 -21.65 -17.13
CA LYS A 63 2.47 -22.21 -15.79
C LYS A 63 2.21 -21.25 -14.62
N THR A 64 2.01 -19.94 -14.80
CA THR A 64 1.77 -19.04 -13.63
C THR A 64 0.47 -18.25 -13.71
N PHE A 65 -0.66 -18.86 -13.34
CA PHE A 65 -2.01 -18.26 -13.30
C PHE A 65 -2.50 -17.62 -14.61
N LEU A 66 -1.76 -17.81 -15.71
CA LEU A 66 -1.99 -17.25 -17.05
C LEU A 66 -1.94 -18.33 -18.13
N GLU A 67 -1.99 -19.61 -17.75
CA GLU A 67 -2.23 -20.75 -18.65
C GLU A 67 -3.73 -20.85 -19.02
N GLY A 68 -4.44 -19.73 -18.93
CA GLY A 68 -5.87 -19.60 -18.84
C GLY A 68 -6.51 -18.88 -20.02
N SER A 69 -7.82 -19.07 -20.14
CA SER A 69 -8.67 -18.38 -21.09
C SER A 69 -8.79 -16.90 -20.69
N LEU A 70 -8.36 -15.99 -21.56
CA LEU A 70 -8.60 -14.55 -21.42
C LEU A 70 -10.02 -14.24 -21.93
N VAL A 71 -10.98 -14.18 -21.02
CA VAL A 71 -12.36 -13.81 -21.32
C VAL A 71 -12.48 -12.30 -21.36
N GLU A 72 -12.84 -11.75 -22.51
CA GLU A 72 -13.11 -10.33 -22.69
C GLU A 72 -14.61 -10.03 -22.56
N LEU A 73 -14.94 -9.03 -21.74
CA LEU A 73 -16.29 -8.62 -21.38
C LEU A 73 -16.49 -7.12 -21.63
N ASP A 74 -17.69 -6.74 -22.07
CA ASP A 74 -18.10 -5.33 -22.26
C ASP A 74 -19.50 -5.06 -21.69
N ARG A 75 -19.97 -3.81 -21.82
CA ARG A 75 -21.38 -3.45 -21.69
C ARG A 75 -22.03 -3.44 -23.09
N PRO A 76 -22.89 -4.41 -23.44
CA PRO A 76 -23.53 -4.44 -24.74
C PRO A 76 -24.55 -3.31 -24.90
N SER A 77 -24.61 -2.69 -26.08
CA SER A 77 -25.62 -1.68 -26.44
C SER A 77 -27.06 -2.21 -26.39
N ALA A 78 -27.25 -3.54 -26.44
CA ALA A 78 -28.54 -4.19 -26.22
C ALA A 78 -29.07 -4.05 -24.78
N TYR A 79 -28.22 -3.69 -23.81
CA TYR A 79 -28.58 -3.60 -22.38
C TYR A 79 -28.23 -2.27 -21.72
N HIS A 80 -27.39 -1.43 -22.33
CA HIS A 80 -26.89 -0.18 -21.75
C HIS A 80 -26.93 0.96 -22.78
N THR A 81 -27.31 2.17 -22.35
CA THR A 81 -27.29 3.39 -23.17
C THR A 81 -25.89 3.98 -23.35
N SER A 82 -24.90 3.53 -22.59
CA SER A 82 -23.50 3.90 -22.69
C SER A 82 -22.61 2.66 -22.57
N PRO A 83 -21.54 2.54 -23.37
CA PRO A 83 -20.56 1.46 -23.22
C PRO A 83 -19.68 1.63 -21.97
N LEU A 84 -19.73 2.80 -21.31
CA LEU A 84 -18.92 3.10 -20.14
C LEU A 84 -19.36 2.28 -18.91
N PHE A 85 -18.38 1.75 -18.19
CA PHE A 85 -18.54 1.18 -16.87
C PHE A 85 -18.87 2.28 -15.82
N PRO A 86 -19.54 1.93 -14.71
CA PRO A 86 -19.70 2.85 -13.59
C PRO A 86 -18.38 2.94 -12.79
N PRO A 87 -18.21 3.94 -11.91
CA PRO A 87 -17.03 4.03 -11.05
C PRO A 87 -16.79 2.74 -10.26
N HIS A 88 -15.62 2.10 -10.44
CA HIS A 88 -15.34 0.78 -9.87
C HIS A 88 -13.96 0.65 -9.23
N ASN A 89 -13.86 -0.28 -8.29
CA ASN A 89 -12.64 -0.63 -7.55
C ASN A 89 -11.93 -1.89 -8.08
N LEU A 90 -12.42 -2.45 -9.20
CA LEU A 90 -11.73 -3.49 -9.98
C LEU A 90 -10.49 -2.92 -10.68
N ARG A 91 -9.36 -3.61 -10.54
CA ARG A 91 -8.04 -3.25 -11.07
C ARG A 91 -7.34 -4.50 -11.62
N PRO A 92 -6.43 -4.37 -12.60
CA PRO A 92 -5.63 -5.50 -13.06
C PRO A 92 -4.87 -6.17 -11.91
N GLY A 93 -5.20 -7.43 -11.64
CA GLY A 93 -4.66 -8.22 -10.53
C GLY A 93 -5.58 -8.54 -9.37
N ASP A 94 -6.78 -7.97 -9.32
CA ASP A 94 -7.81 -8.45 -8.42
C ASP A 94 -8.25 -9.88 -8.80
N LEU A 95 -8.61 -10.69 -7.81
CA LEU A 95 -9.42 -11.88 -8.06
C LEU A 95 -10.87 -11.46 -8.29
N ALA A 96 -11.52 -12.06 -9.27
CA ALA A 96 -12.91 -11.79 -9.60
C ALA A 96 -13.62 -13.04 -10.10
N ARG A 97 -14.91 -13.17 -9.78
CA ARG A 97 -15.79 -14.20 -10.33
C ARG A 97 -16.68 -13.62 -11.43
N ILE A 98 -16.73 -14.32 -12.55
CA ILE A 98 -17.80 -14.19 -13.55
C ILE A 98 -18.96 -15.07 -13.08
N GLU A 99 -20.16 -14.52 -12.98
CA GLU A 99 -21.38 -15.24 -12.61
C GLU A 99 -22.62 -14.62 -13.28
N THR A 100 -23.76 -15.33 -13.30
CA THR A 100 -24.98 -14.86 -13.98
C THR A 100 -25.51 -13.54 -13.42
N ASN A 101 -25.90 -12.60 -14.29
CA ASN A 101 -26.40 -11.29 -13.89
C ASN A 101 -27.82 -11.33 -13.31
N VAL A 102 -27.93 -11.43 -11.98
CA VAL A 102 -29.22 -11.42 -11.26
C VAL A 102 -29.80 -9.99 -11.18
N ILE A 103 -30.92 -9.74 -11.86
CA ILE A 103 -31.73 -8.52 -11.72
C ILE A 103 -32.70 -8.69 -10.55
N SER A 104 -32.65 -7.79 -9.57
CA SER A 104 -33.33 -7.89 -8.27
C SER A 104 -34.85 -7.64 -8.27
N ASN A 105 -35.55 -7.86 -9.39
CA ASN A 105 -36.98 -7.60 -9.53
C ASN A 105 -37.85 -8.88 -9.61
N VAL A 106 -37.25 -10.07 -9.61
CA VAL A 106 -38.00 -11.32 -9.46
C VAL A 106 -38.02 -11.70 -7.98
N ALA A 107 -39.20 -11.72 -7.37
CA ALA A 107 -39.37 -12.17 -6.00
C ALA A 107 -38.90 -13.62 -5.85
N ALA A 108 -37.88 -13.85 -5.01
CA ALA A 108 -37.32 -15.16 -4.79
C ALA A 108 -38.36 -16.08 -4.11
N LYS A 109 -39.00 -16.96 -4.89
CA LYS A 109 -39.67 -18.14 -4.35
C LYS A 109 -38.65 -18.89 -3.49
N LYS A 110 -38.96 -19.10 -2.20
CA LYS A 110 -38.12 -19.92 -1.31
C LYS A 110 -37.78 -21.23 -2.02
N PRO A 111 -36.50 -21.60 -2.19
CA PRO A 111 -36.15 -22.88 -2.76
C PRO A 111 -36.71 -23.99 -1.85
N LYS A 112 -37.26 -25.05 -2.46
CA LYS A 112 -37.48 -26.29 -1.71
C LYS A 112 -36.10 -26.82 -1.30
N ALA A 113 -35.97 -27.27 -0.05
CA ALA A 113 -34.73 -27.89 0.41
C ALA A 113 -34.42 -29.13 -0.44
N GLY A 114 -33.17 -29.28 -0.88
CA GLY A 114 -32.72 -30.42 -1.69
C GLY A 114 -32.51 -30.17 -3.19
N THR A 115 -32.42 -28.92 -3.67
CA THR A 115 -31.98 -28.66 -5.06
C THR A 115 -31.05 -27.44 -5.13
N SER A 116 -29.74 -27.69 -5.24
CA SER A 116 -28.75 -26.67 -5.56
C SER A 116 -28.86 -26.29 -7.04
N VAL A 117 -29.21 -25.04 -7.32
CA VAL A 117 -29.06 -24.48 -8.66
C VAL A 117 -27.57 -24.20 -8.87
N GLU A 118 -26.93 -25.02 -9.71
CA GLU A 118 -25.54 -24.80 -10.12
C GLU A 118 -25.44 -23.47 -10.89
N THR A 119 -24.93 -22.46 -10.21
CA THR A 119 -24.73 -21.13 -10.80
C THR A 119 -23.44 -21.15 -11.61
N LYS A 120 -23.60 -21.35 -12.93
CA LYS A 120 -22.51 -21.24 -13.92
C LYS A 120 -21.66 -20.00 -13.61
N SER A 121 -20.44 -20.26 -13.18
CA SER A 121 -19.52 -19.23 -12.71
C SER A 121 -18.09 -19.70 -12.85
N ALA A 122 -17.17 -18.75 -12.98
CA ALA A 122 -15.75 -19.00 -13.17
C ALA A 122 -14.94 -17.93 -12.46
N GLU A 123 -13.97 -18.34 -11.65
CA GLU A 123 -13.08 -17.44 -10.93
C GLU A 123 -11.77 -17.23 -11.70
N GLY A 124 -11.22 -16.02 -11.63
CA GLY A 124 -10.02 -15.67 -12.38
C GLY A 124 -9.36 -14.38 -11.89
N VAL A 125 -8.23 -14.05 -12.49
CA VAL A 125 -7.49 -12.81 -12.23
C VAL A 125 -7.89 -11.76 -13.26
N VAL A 126 -8.25 -10.56 -12.83
CA VAL A 126 -8.47 -9.43 -13.75
C VAL A 126 -7.15 -9.14 -14.49
N TYR A 127 -7.13 -9.38 -15.81
CA TYR A 127 -5.95 -9.21 -16.66
C TYR A 127 -5.78 -7.75 -17.08
N LYS A 128 -6.85 -7.14 -17.59
CA LYS A 128 -6.89 -5.74 -18.05
C LYS A 128 -8.25 -5.13 -17.72
N VAL A 129 -8.27 -3.85 -17.39
CA VAL A 129 -9.50 -3.05 -17.31
C VAL A 129 -9.27 -1.77 -18.11
N SER A 130 -10.34 -1.29 -18.73
CA SER A 130 -10.50 0.04 -19.29
C SER A 130 -11.94 0.47 -19.05
N ASP A 131 -12.28 1.72 -19.33
CA ASP A 131 -13.60 2.30 -19.07
C ASP A 131 -14.76 1.59 -19.81
N THR A 132 -14.47 0.70 -20.77
CA THR A 132 -15.47 -0.01 -21.60
C THR A 132 -15.24 -1.52 -21.76
N ARG A 133 -14.10 -2.05 -21.28
CA ARG A 133 -13.68 -3.46 -21.46
C ARG A 133 -13.01 -3.99 -20.19
N ILE A 134 -13.40 -5.17 -19.74
CA ILE A 134 -12.68 -5.92 -18.70
C ILE A 134 -12.30 -7.31 -19.22
N VAL A 135 -11.03 -7.69 -19.04
CA VAL A 135 -10.48 -8.98 -19.45
C VAL A 135 -10.11 -9.76 -18.19
N ILE A 136 -10.55 -11.01 -18.07
CA ILE A 136 -10.29 -11.88 -16.93
C ILE A 136 -9.58 -13.14 -17.41
N ALA A 137 -8.45 -13.47 -16.79
CA ALA A 137 -7.69 -14.70 -17.01
C ALA A 137 -8.24 -15.80 -16.09
N ILE A 138 -8.82 -16.84 -16.68
CA ILE A 138 -9.46 -17.95 -15.97
C ILE A 138 -8.62 -19.21 -16.17
N ASP A 139 -8.13 -19.81 -15.08
CA ASP A 139 -7.29 -21.01 -15.16
C ASP A 139 -8.15 -22.21 -15.62
N ALA A 140 -7.82 -22.75 -16.79
CA ALA A 140 -8.58 -23.82 -17.44
C ALA A 140 -8.14 -25.23 -17.00
N SER A 141 -7.45 -25.36 -15.85
CA SER A 141 -6.99 -26.65 -15.31
C SER A 141 -7.95 -27.30 -14.31
N GLU A 142 -8.89 -26.55 -13.71
CA GLU A 142 -9.91 -27.10 -12.81
C GLU A 142 -11.22 -27.47 -13.55
N SER A 143 -11.49 -26.86 -14.72
CA SER A 143 -12.58 -27.28 -15.62
C SER A 143 -12.13 -28.41 -16.55
N SER A 144 -12.92 -29.48 -16.63
CA SER A 144 -12.52 -30.76 -17.24
C SER A 144 -12.54 -30.76 -18.79
N THR A 145 -11.67 -29.97 -19.43
CA THR A 145 -11.35 -29.98 -20.88
C THR A 145 -12.50 -29.73 -21.87
N GLU A 146 -13.72 -29.46 -21.39
CA GLU A 146 -14.89 -29.14 -22.21
C GLU A 146 -15.27 -27.67 -22.04
N ASP A 147 -16.04 -27.14 -22.99
CA ASP A 147 -16.19 -25.72 -23.30
C ASP A 147 -16.50 -24.83 -22.07
N LEU A 148 -15.86 -23.65 -21.94
CA LEU A 148 -16.12 -22.69 -20.84
C LEU A 148 -17.57 -22.16 -20.93
N ASP A 149 -18.46 -22.82 -20.20
CA ASP A 149 -19.90 -22.58 -20.20
C ASP A 149 -20.28 -21.35 -19.35
N LEU A 150 -19.93 -20.18 -19.88
CA LEU A 150 -20.17 -18.87 -19.26
C LEU A 150 -21.54 -18.31 -19.69
N PRO A 151 -22.28 -17.63 -18.79
CA PRO A 151 -23.60 -17.09 -19.11
C PRO A 151 -23.53 -15.92 -20.10
N GLU A 152 -24.45 -15.86 -21.07
CA GLU A 152 -24.52 -14.78 -22.08
C GLU A 152 -24.57 -13.37 -21.47
N ARG A 153 -25.19 -13.25 -20.28
CA ARG A 153 -25.26 -12.00 -19.50
C ARG A 153 -24.61 -12.19 -18.13
N CYS A 154 -23.35 -11.78 -18.06
CA CYS A 154 -22.49 -11.87 -16.89
C CYS A 154 -22.69 -10.68 -15.91
N ARG A 155 -22.31 -10.89 -14.65
CA ARG A 155 -21.76 -9.85 -13.79
C ARG A 155 -20.36 -10.29 -13.35
N VAL A 156 -19.49 -9.32 -13.09
CA VAL A 156 -18.15 -9.55 -12.53
C VAL A 156 -18.13 -9.04 -11.09
N VAL A 157 -17.76 -9.90 -10.15
CA VAL A 157 -17.74 -9.60 -8.71
C VAL A 157 -16.32 -9.74 -8.18
N LYS A 158 -15.82 -8.73 -7.44
CA LYS A 158 -14.49 -8.73 -6.82
C LYS A 158 -14.44 -9.69 -5.62
N LEU A 159 -13.37 -10.48 -5.52
CA LEU A 159 -13.13 -11.45 -4.45
C LEU A 159 -11.97 -10.99 -3.53
N ALA A 160 -11.85 -11.64 -2.35
CA ALA A 160 -10.68 -11.53 -1.47
C ALA A 160 -9.46 -12.21 -2.10
N ASN A 161 -8.24 -11.71 -1.83
CA ASN A 161 -7.03 -12.10 -2.55
C ASN A 161 -6.24 -13.24 -1.87
N SER A 162 -6.84 -14.43 -1.78
CA SER A 162 -6.24 -15.65 -1.22
C SER A 162 -4.84 -15.96 -1.74
N VAL A 163 -4.59 -15.71 -3.03
CA VAL A 163 -3.33 -16.03 -3.74
C VAL A 163 -2.12 -15.28 -3.18
N THR A 164 -2.30 -14.16 -2.47
CA THR A 164 -1.19 -13.47 -1.77
C THR A 164 -0.75 -14.21 -0.52
N TYR A 165 -1.71 -14.63 0.32
CA TYR A 165 -1.49 -15.46 1.50
C TYR A 165 -0.92 -16.83 1.11
N ASP A 166 -1.47 -17.48 0.10
CA ASP A 166 -1.00 -18.78 -0.41
C ASP A 166 0.46 -18.76 -0.90
N ARG A 167 1.03 -17.59 -1.20
CA ARG A 167 2.47 -17.41 -1.47
C ARG A 167 3.26 -17.19 -0.19
N MET A 168 2.76 -16.37 0.74
CA MET A 168 3.40 -16.14 2.04
C MET A 168 3.46 -17.42 2.88
N ASP A 169 2.36 -18.18 2.97
CA ASP A 169 2.30 -19.45 3.69
C ASP A 169 3.36 -20.44 3.15
N LYS A 170 3.41 -20.64 1.83
CA LYS A 170 4.43 -21.48 1.17
C LYS A 170 5.87 -20.97 1.35
N THR A 171 6.06 -19.67 1.59
CA THR A 171 7.36 -19.05 1.84
C THR A 171 7.82 -19.29 3.28
N ILE A 172 6.89 -19.24 4.25
CA ILE A 172 7.15 -19.63 5.64
C ILE A 172 7.41 -21.15 5.73
N ASP A 173 6.68 -21.98 4.98
CA ASP A 173 6.96 -23.42 4.86
C ASP A 173 8.32 -23.73 4.22
N GLN A 174 8.80 -22.88 3.31
CA GLN A 174 10.15 -22.98 2.75
C GLN A 174 11.21 -22.55 3.78
N LEU A 175 10.94 -21.48 4.55
CA LEU A 175 11.82 -21.02 5.62
C LEU A 175 12.01 -22.12 6.68
N GLU A 176 10.92 -22.73 7.13
CA GLU A 176 10.94 -23.85 8.07
C GLU A 176 11.81 -25.01 7.58
N LYS A 177 11.64 -25.47 6.33
CA LYS A 177 12.41 -26.59 5.77
C LYS A 177 13.90 -26.31 5.57
N ILE A 178 14.32 -25.04 5.59
CA ILE A 178 15.72 -24.62 5.51
C ILE A 178 16.35 -24.50 6.90
N VAL A 179 15.59 -24.06 7.92
CA VAL A 179 16.14 -23.73 9.25
C VAL A 179 15.77 -24.73 10.36
N LEU A 180 14.75 -25.57 10.13
CA LEU A 180 14.30 -26.68 10.97
C LEU A 180 14.14 -27.97 10.11
N PRO A 181 15.22 -28.49 9.49
CA PRO A 181 15.13 -29.64 8.59
C PRO A 181 14.77 -30.93 9.34
N SER A 182 13.59 -31.50 9.06
CA SER A 182 13.25 -32.87 9.47
C SER A 182 14.25 -33.89 8.89
N GLU A 183 14.51 -34.96 9.64
CA GLU A 183 15.56 -35.95 9.33
C GLU A 183 15.57 -36.40 7.85
N GLY A 184 16.68 -36.08 7.16
CA GLY A 184 17.01 -36.61 5.84
C GLY A 184 16.54 -35.83 4.60
N LYS A 185 15.78 -34.72 4.70
CA LYS A 185 15.30 -33.96 3.51
C LYS A 185 15.28 -32.43 3.66
N SER A 186 16.47 -31.80 3.68
CA SER A 186 16.61 -30.34 3.55
C SER A 186 16.25 -29.86 2.14
N THR A 187 15.21 -29.04 1.98
CA THR A 187 14.80 -28.48 0.67
C THR A 187 15.31 -27.05 0.46
N GLY A 188 16.62 -26.87 0.52
CA GLY A 188 17.30 -25.59 0.29
C GLY A 188 18.66 -25.50 0.99
N GLU A 189 19.41 -24.45 0.69
CA GLU A 189 20.71 -24.15 1.29
C GLU A 189 20.58 -23.09 2.39
N LEU A 190 21.14 -23.35 3.58
CA LEU A 190 21.14 -22.41 4.71
C LEU A 190 22.24 -21.35 4.54
N THR A 191 21.99 -20.35 3.69
CA THR A 191 22.96 -19.29 3.38
C THR A 191 23.28 -18.41 4.60
N SER A 192 24.46 -17.77 4.60
CA SER A 192 24.87 -16.80 5.63
C SER A 192 23.85 -15.68 5.80
N LEU A 193 23.24 -15.21 4.71
CA LEU A 193 22.15 -14.23 4.74
C LEU A 193 20.97 -14.70 5.60
N ILE A 194 20.50 -15.95 5.43
CA ILE A 194 19.38 -16.50 6.22
C ILE A 194 19.77 -16.58 7.70
N GLN A 195 21.00 -17.03 7.99
CA GLN A 195 21.52 -17.12 9.36
C GLN A 195 21.58 -15.75 10.06
N VAL A 196 22.06 -14.70 9.37
CA VAL A 196 22.11 -13.33 9.90
C VAL A 196 20.70 -12.73 10.05
N LEU A 197 19.82 -12.91 9.06
CA LEU A 197 18.44 -12.37 9.12
C LEU A 197 17.61 -12.96 10.26
N LEU A 198 17.94 -14.17 10.73
CA LEU A 198 17.29 -14.85 11.86
C LEU A 198 18.09 -14.74 13.17
N GLY A 199 19.26 -14.10 13.17
CA GLY A 199 20.09 -13.94 14.37
C GLY A 199 20.76 -15.23 14.84
N MET A 200 20.90 -16.23 13.96
CA MET A 200 21.72 -17.43 14.20
C MET A 200 23.21 -17.06 14.25
N THR A 201 23.60 -16.07 13.45
CA THR A 201 24.94 -15.45 13.42
C THR A 201 24.84 -13.92 13.41
N PRO A 202 25.85 -13.17 13.91
CA PRO A 202 25.95 -11.73 13.67
C PRO A 202 26.34 -11.43 12.21
N PRO A 203 26.04 -10.23 11.68
CA PRO A 203 26.57 -9.76 10.40
C PRO A 203 28.10 -9.82 10.36
N SER A 204 28.66 -10.19 9.21
CA SER A 204 30.11 -10.24 9.03
C SER A 204 30.75 -8.85 9.08
N PRO A 205 32.04 -8.74 9.48
CA PRO A 205 32.79 -7.48 9.36
C PRO A 205 32.73 -6.92 7.93
N ARG A 206 32.52 -5.61 7.81
CA ARG A 206 32.45 -4.91 6.52
C ARG A 206 33.79 -4.98 5.79
N THR A 207 33.75 -5.33 4.51
CA THR A 207 34.93 -5.32 3.63
C THR A 207 35.16 -3.90 3.12
N PRO A 208 36.26 -3.20 3.50
CA PRO A 208 36.46 -1.80 3.13
C PRO A 208 36.75 -1.65 1.64
N LEU A 209 36.04 -0.74 0.98
CA LEU A 209 36.20 -0.49 -0.45
C LEU A 209 37.25 0.59 -0.72
N GLN A 210 38.21 0.26 -1.58
CA GLN A 210 39.20 1.17 -2.14
C GLN A 210 38.72 1.72 -3.49
N ASN A 211 39.14 2.94 -3.84
CA ASN A 211 38.93 3.56 -5.16
C ASN A 211 37.46 3.62 -5.63
N LEU A 212 36.51 3.77 -4.70
CA LEU A 212 35.09 4.00 -5.01
C LEU A 212 34.90 5.40 -5.60
N THR A 213 34.61 5.46 -6.90
CA THR A 213 34.18 6.67 -7.62
C THR A 213 32.67 6.66 -7.77
N PHE A 214 31.97 7.68 -7.28
CA PHE A 214 30.52 7.84 -7.51
C PHE A 214 30.24 8.17 -8.99
N PHE A 215 29.11 7.72 -9.52
CA PHE A 215 28.65 8.04 -10.87
C PHE A 215 27.65 9.22 -10.90
N ASP A 216 27.38 9.82 -9.74
CA ASP A 216 26.55 11.01 -9.59
C ASP A 216 27.19 11.92 -8.54
N ASP A 217 27.76 13.03 -9.00
CA ASP A 217 28.49 13.96 -8.14
C ASP A 217 27.58 14.73 -7.18
N THR A 218 26.29 14.85 -7.50
CA THR A 218 25.27 15.63 -6.76
C THR A 218 24.86 15.00 -5.43
N LEU A 219 25.22 13.73 -5.20
CA LEU A 219 24.94 13.01 -3.96
C LEU A 219 25.55 13.73 -2.74
N ASN A 220 24.76 13.97 -1.70
CA ASN A 220 25.29 14.53 -0.45
C ASN A 220 26.02 13.49 0.42
N ASP A 221 26.74 13.93 1.46
CA ASP A 221 27.56 13.05 2.31
C ASP A 221 26.78 11.94 3.01
N SER A 222 25.51 12.17 3.38
CA SER A 222 24.66 11.13 3.99
C SER A 222 24.31 10.04 2.99
N GLN A 223 24.08 10.42 1.72
CA GLN A 223 23.85 9.50 0.61
C GLN A 223 25.15 8.77 0.22
N LYS A 224 26.27 9.49 0.01
CA LYS A 224 27.60 8.91 -0.26
C LYS A 224 28.02 7.90 0.83
N THR A 225 27.75 8.22 2.10
CA THR A 225 27.97 7.32 3.25
C THR A 225 27.06 6.09 3.20
N ALA A 226 25.77 6.25 2.87
CA ALA A 226 24.83 5.13 2.74
C ALA A 226 25.19 4.21 1.56
N VAL A 227 25.55 4.77 0.38
CA VAL A 227 26.03 4.01 -0.79
C VAL A 227 27.26 3.18 -0.40
N LYS A 228 28.32 3.81 0.12
CA LYS A 228 29.55 3.12 0.53
C LYS A 228 29.23 2.01 1.54
N PHE A 229 28.47 2.32 2.58
CA PHE A 229 28.06 1.34 3.60
C PHE A 229 27.31 0.14 3.01
N CYS A 230 26.33 0.37 2.13
CA CYS A 230 25.57 -0.69 1.45
C CYS A 230 26.43 -1.55 0.54
N LEU A 231 27.50 -1.01 -0.05
CA LEU A 231 28.45 -1.79 -0.84
C LEU A 231 29.40 -2.62 0.05
N GLU A 232 29.91 -2.05 1.16
CA GLU A 232 30.83 -2.71 2.10
C GLU A 232 30.21 -3.84 2.96
N SER A 233 28.91 -3.78 3.27
CA SER A 233 28.21 -4.81 4.07
C SER A 233 28.10 -6.16 3.33
N PRO A 234 28.54 -7.30 3.90
CA PRO A 234 28.49 -8.58 3.20
C PRO A 234 27.07 -9.15 3.06
N GLU A 235 26.35 -9.36 4.16
CA GLU A 235 25.01 -9.98 4.12
C GLU A 235 23.88 -8.94 4.01
N VAL A 236 23.83 -7.94 4.90
CA VAL A 236 22.64 -7.08 5.04
C VAL A 236 22.98 -5.60 5.28
N ALA A 237 22.21 -4.70 4.67
CA ALA A 237 22.24 -3.27 4.91
C ALA A 237 20.83 -2.65 4.87
N CYS A 238 20.59 -1.64 5.70
CA CYS A 238 19.32 -0.92 5.79
C CYS A 238 19.50 0.59 5.57
N ILE A 239 18.80 1.15 4.59
CA ILE A 239 18.71 2.59 4.31
C ILE A 239 17.40 3.11 4.91
N HIS A 240 17.53 3.90 5.98
CA HIS A 240 16.46 4.73 6.49
C HIS A 240 16.43 6.02 5.65
N GLY A 241 15.43 6.16 4.78
CA GLY A 241 15.24 7.31 3.90
C GLY A 241 13.97 8.10 4.24
N PRO A 242 14.05 9.11 5.13
CA PRO A 242 12.95 10.02 5.43
C PRO A 242 12.39 10.76 4.20
N PRO A 243 11.21 11.41 4.32
CA PRO A 243 10.61 12.19 3.23
C PRO A 243 11.57 13.20 2.61
N GLY A 244 11.57 13.30 1.28
CA GLY A 244 12.42 14.23 0.54
C GLY A 244 13.91 13.86 0.45
N THR A 245 14.41 12.84 1.15
CA THR A 245 15.87 12.59 1.28
C THR A 245 16.57 11.91 0.09
N GLY A 246 15.86 11.70 -1.02
CA GLY A 246 16.45 11.06 -2.21
C GLY A 246 16.73 9.56 -2.06
N LYS A 247 15.99 8.85 -1.19
CA LYS A 247 16.06 7.37 -1.02
C LYS A 247 16.18 6.62 -2.35
N THR A 248 15.24 6.83 -3.27
CA THR A 248 15.23 6.18 -4.60
C THR A 248 16.46 6.56 -5.44
N HIS A 249 16.91 7.82 -5.39
CA HIS A 249 18.13 8.27 -6.09
C HIS A 249 19.41 7.61 -5.51
N THR A 250 19.47 7.44 -4.19
CA THR A 250 20.52 6.66 -3.50
C THR A 250 20.54 5.18 -3.95
N LEU A 251 19.35 4.59 -4.14
CA LEU A 251 19.23 3.22 -4.68
C LEU A 251 19.70 3.11 -6.13
N ILE A 252 19.44 4.13 -6.98
CA ILE A 252 19.93 4.16 -8.36
C ILE A 252 21.46 4.09 -8.39
N GLU A 253 22.14 4.87 -7.54
CA GLU A 253 23.60 4.82 -7.45
C GLU A 253 24.10 3.44 -6.98
N ILE A 254 23.48 2.85 -5.95
CA ILE A 254 23.83 1.50 -5.48
C ILE A 254 23.65 0.47 -6.60
N ILE A 255 22.57 0.55 -7.40
CA ILE A 255 22.34 -0.34 -8.54
C ILE A 255 23.43 -0.15 -9.60
N ARG A 256 23.82 1.09 -9.94
CA ARG A 256 24.92 1.38 -10.89
C ARG A 256 26.25 0.79 -10.40
N GLN A 257 26.60 1.01 -9.14
CA GLN A 257 27.84 0.51 -8.52
C GLN A 257 27.91 -1.02 -8.47
N LEU A 258 26.79 -1.71 -8.24
CA LEU A 258 26.72 -3.18 -8.25
C LEU A 258 26.76 -3.77 -9.67
N THR A 259 26.16 -3.11 -10.67
CA THR A 259 25.94 -3.68 -12.02
C THR A 259 26.96 -3.25 -13.08
N THR A 260 27.79 -2.25 -12.79
CA THR A 260 28.82 -1.70 -13.69
C THR A 260 30.21 -2.15 -13.25
N VAL A 261 31.11 -2.40 -14.22
CA VAL A 261 32.52 -2.69 -13.93
C VAL A 261 33.22 -1.39 -13.49
N THR A 262 33.77 -1.37 -12.28
CA THR A 262 34.54 -0.24 -11.72
C THR A 262 35.83 -0.76 -11.07
N PRO A 263 36.82 0.10 -10.74
CA PRO A 263 37.99 -0.33 -9.97
C PRO A 263 37.65 -0.97 -8.63
N SER A 264 36.55 -0.51 -8.00
CA SER A 264 35.97 -1.08 -6.78
C SER A 264 35.07 -2.31 -7.00
N ASN A 265 34.66 -2.59 -8.24
CA ASN A 265 33.79 -3.72 -8.60
C ASN A 265 34.22 -4.36 -9.95
N PRO A 266 35.20 -5.28 -9.95
CA PRO A 266 35.72 -5.87 -11.18
C PRO A 266 34.79 -6.90 -11.85
N LYS A 267 33.68 -7.29 -11.21
CA LYS A 267 32.73 -8.28 -11.74
C LYS A 267 31.28 -7.84 -11.49
N PRO A 268 30.51 -7.48 -12.53
CA PRO A 268 29.18 -6.93 -12.35
C PRO A 268 28.23 -7.96 -11.76
N ASN A 269 27.46 -7.55 -10.75
CA ASN A 269 26.45 -8.38 -10.11
C ASN A 269 25.17 -8.45 -10.91
N ARG A 270 24.44 -9.56 -10.77
CA ARG A 270 23.00 -9.58 -11.08
C ARG A 270 22.21 -9.14 -9.85
N VAL A 271 21.30 -8.19 -10.06
CA VAL A 271 20.52 -7.54 -8.99
C VAL A 271 19.02 -7.79 -9.21
N LEU A 272 18.34 -8.27 -8.16
CA LEU A 272 16.88 -8.31 -8.10
C LEU A 272 16.39 -7.12 -7.29
N VAL A 273 15.76 -6.14 -7.95
CA VAL A 273 15.08 -5.03 -7.28
C VAL A 273 13.63 -5.43 -7.03
N CYS A 274 13.20 -5.26 -5.80
CA CYS A 274 11.86 -5.51 -5.35
C CYS A 274 11.26 -4.28 -4.66
N GLY A 275 9.94 -4.21 -4.65
CA GLY A 275 9.19 -3.18 -3.94
C GLY A 275 7.89 -3.72 -3.36
N ALA A 276 7.35 -3.03 -2.36
CA ALA A 276 6.04 -3.34 -1.78
C ALA A 276 4.90 -3.14 -2.79
N SER A 277 4.99 -2.11 -3.63
CA SER A 277 3.98 -1.71 -4.62
C SER A 277 4.55 -1.60 -6.04
N ASN A 278 3.71 -1.70 -7.08
CA ASN A 278 4.18 -1.47 -8.45
C ASN A 278 4.82 -0.08 -8.63
N LEU A 279 4.21 0.95 -8.04
CA LEU A 279 4.72 2.33 -8.06
C LEU A 279 6.16 2.44 -7.53
N SER A 280 6.48 1.77 -6.40
CA SER A 280 7.85 1.78 -5.86
C SER A 280 8.87 1.14 -6.83
N VAL A 281 8.47 0.12 -7.59
CA VAL A 281 9.32 -0.57 -8.56
C VAL A 281 9.48 0.26 -9.83
N ASP A 282 8.39 0.88 -10.30
CA ASP A 282 8.36 1.67 -11.53
C ASP A 282 9.10 3.00 -11.38
N ASN A 283 9.05 3.64 -10.20
CA ASN A 283 9.83 4.84 -9.88
C ASN A 283 11.35 4.61 -9.93
N ILE A 284 11.82 3.39 -9.62
CA ILE A 284 13.24 3.00 -9.78
C ILE A 284 13.53 2.76 -11.26
N LEU A 285 12.64 2.04 -11.94
CA LEU A 285 12.78 1.68 -13.35
C LEU A 285 12.85 2.88 -14.29
N GLU A 286 11.97 3.86 -14.10
CA GLU A 286 11.96 5.14 -14.81
C GLU A 286 13.33 5.83 -14.72
N ARG A 287 13.86 5.95 -13.50
CA ARG A 287 15.17 6.58 -13.25
C ARG A 287 16.33 5.79 -13.83
N LEU A 288 16.30 4.45 -13.82
CA LEU A 288 17.30 3.61 -14.48
C LEU A 288 17.27 3.76 -16.02
N LEU A 289 16.09 3.97 -16.61
CA LEU A 289 15.92 4.14 -18.06
C LEU A 289 16.32 5.55 -18.53
N ALA A 290 16.14 6.55 -17.67
CA ALA A 290 16.48 7.97 -17.87
C ALA A 290 17.96 8.30 -17.58
N LEU A 291 18.77 7.36 -17.09
CA LEU A 291 20.22 7.54 -16.99
C LEU A 291 20.82 7.90 -18.36
N PRO A 292 21.78 8.84 -18.43
CA PRO A 292 22.43 9.21 -19.68
C PRO A 292 23.09 8.01 -20.35
N GLY A 293 23.12 8.03 -21.69
CA GLY A 293 23.82 7.03 -22.48
C GLY A 293 25.35 7.05 -22.25
N PRO A 294 26.09 6.04 -22.75
CA PRO A 294 27.54 5.96 -22.65
C PRO A 294 28.26 7.28 -22.94
N THR A 295 28.79 7.91 -21.89
CA THR A 295 29.75 9.04 -21.99
C THR A 295 31.15 8.58 -22.40
N THR A 296 31.40 7.27 -22.37
CA THR A 296 32.57 6.59 -22.93
C THR A 296 32.13 5.28 -23.59
N GLU A 297 32.86 4.85 -24.61
CA GLU A 297 32.55 3.66 -25.43
C GLU A 297 32.40 2.34 -24.64
N LYS A 298 32.87 2.30 -23.38
CA LYS A 298 32.83 1.12 -22.50
C LYS A 298 31.53 1.01 -21.67
N SER A 299 30.75 2.08 -21.54
CA SER A 299 29.59 2.15 -20.62
C SER A 299 28.27 1.73 -21.27
N GLN A 300 28.11 0.44 -21.58
CA GLN A 300 26.87 -0.10 -22.16
C GLN A 300 25.63 0.23 -21.31
N LYS A 301 24.50 0.58 -21.96
CA LYS A 301 23.23 0.87 -21.27
C LYS A 301 22.75 -0.36 -20.49
N LEU A 302 22.39 -0.16 -19.23
CA LEU A 302 22.02 -1.23 -18.29
C LEU A 302 20.87 -2.10 -18.83
N LYS A 303 21.07 -3.42 -18.83
CA LYS A 303 20.05 -4.40 -19.22
C LYS A 303 19.06 -4.63 -18.08
N VAL A 304 18.05 -3.74 -18.00
CA VAL A 304 16.97 -3.76 -16.98
C VAL A 304 15.70 -4.43 -17.52
N THR A 305 15.04 -5.31 -16.76
CA THR A 305 13.79 -6.00 -17.17
C THR A 305 12.73 -6.02 -16.06
N ARG A 306 11.50 -5.61 -16.39
CA ARG A 306 10.36 -5.52 -15.45
C ARG A 306 9.46 -6.75 -15.49
N LEU A 307 9.31 -7.41 -14.35
CA LEU A 307 8.35 -8.48 -14.09
C LEU A 307 7.07 -7.91 -13.50
N GLY A 308 5.99 -8.01 -14.26
CA GLY A 308 4.66 -7.52 -13.92
C GLY A 308 3.83 -7.44 -15.20
N HIS A 309 2.50 -7.48 -15.06
CA HIS A 309 1.62 -7.27 -16.21
C HIS A 309 1.64 -5.79 -16.63
N PRO A 310 1.78 -5.44 -17.92
CA PRO A 310 1.91 -4.05 -18.38
C PRO A 310 0.80 -3.11 -17.90
N ALA A 311 -0.44 -3.57 -17.77
CA ALA A 311 -1.55 -2.75 -17.24
C ALA A 311 -1.49 -2.48 -15.71
N ARG A 312 -0.44 -2.92 -15.02
CA ARG A 312 -0.11 -2.55 -13.62
C ARG A 312 1.16 -1.72 -13.51
N VAL A 313 1.79 -1.41 -14.64
CA VAL A 313 3.04 -0.66 -14.76
C VAL A 313 2.69 0.78 -15.14
N MET A 314 3.48 1.75 -14.69
CA MET A 314 3.32 3.16 -15.11
C MET A 314 3.31 3.27 -16.66
N ALA A 315 2.32 3.97 -17.21
CA ALA A 315 2.00 3.96 -18.65
C ALA A 315 2.95 4.78 -19.56
N HIS A 316 4.20 4.94 -19.13
CA HIS A 316 5.26 5.59 -19.91
C HIS A 316 5.94 4.56 -20.84
N GLU A 317 6.08 4.88 -22.12
CA GLU A 317 6.46 3.93 -23.18
C GLU A 317 7.74 3.16 -22.85
N GLY A 318 8.80 3.84 -22.41
CA GLY A 318 10.07 3.20 -22.05
C GLY A 318 9.96 2.20 -20.89
N ILE A 319 8.99 2.37 -19.99
CA ILE A 319 8.75 1.46 -18.86
C ILE A 319 8.00 0.21 -19.37
N LEU A 320 6.99 0.39 -20.21
CA LEU A 320 6.25 -0.70 -20.87
C LEU A 320 7.18 -1.55 -21.75
N ASP A 321 8.05 -0.92 -22.53
CA ASP A 321 9.08 -1.56 -23.36
C ASP A 321 10.09 -2.39 -22.58
N SER A 322 10.30 -2.07 -21.29
CA SER A 322 11.19 -2.83 -20.41
C SER A 322 10.55 -4.09 -19.81
N THR A 323 9.22 -4.26 -19.95
CA THR A 323 8.50 -5.41 -19.38
C THR A 323 8.90 -6.72 -20.05
N LEU A 324 8.91 -7.82 -19.28
CA LEU A 324 9.23 -9.16 -19.80
C LEU A 324 8.29 -9.55 -20.97
N GLU A 325 7.02 -9.18 -20.92
CA GLU A 325 6.02 -9.49 -21.95
C GLU A 325 6.35 -8.80 -23.28
N VAL A 326 6.61 -7.49 -23.26
CA VAL A 326 6.99 -6.73 -24.46
C VAL A 326 8.37 -7.14 -24.96
N LYS A 327 9.35 -7.34 -24.06
CA LYS A 327 10.69 -7.81 -24.43
C LYS A 327 10.68 -9.19 -25.07
N ALA A 328 9.90 -10.13 -24.53
CA ALA A 328 9.79 -11.48 -25.08
C ALA A 328 9.41 -11.42 -26.56
N THR A 329 8.34 -10.69 -26.89
CA THR A 329 7.82 -10.57 -28.28
C THR A 329 8.76 -9.89 -29.26
N ARG A 330 9.82 -9.21 -28.80
CA ARG A 330 10.85 -8.55 -29.63
C ARG A 330 12.11 -9.39 -29.90
N THR A 331 12.20 -10.61 -29.35
CA THR A 331 13.34 -11.51 -29.62
C THR A 331 13.13 -12.34 -30.88
N ASP A 332 14.20 -12.71 -31.59
CA ASP A 332 14.12 -13.56 -32.78
C ASP A 332 13.48 -14.92 -32.47
N GLN A 333 13.74 -15.47 -31.28
CA GLN A 333 13.12 -16.73 -30.83
C GLN A 333 11.60 -16.60 -30.57
N ALA A 334 11.06 -15.39 -30.43
CA ALA A 334 9.62 -15.18 -30.30
C ALA A 334 8.88 -15.19 -31.64
N ALA A 335 9.54 -15.05 -32.79
CA ALA A 335 8.93 -15.38 -34.08
C ALA A 335 8.47 -16.85 -34.08
N LEU A 336 9.38 -17.76 -33.71
CA LEU A 336 9.09 -19.19 -33.57
C LEU A 336 8.00 -19.49 -32.52
N ALA A 337 7.84 -18.68 -31.47
CA ALA A 337 6.73 -18.84 -30.52
C ALA A 337 5.40 -18.30 -31.09
N LYS A 338 5.45 -17.19 -31.84
CA LYS A 338 4.30 -16.55 -32.50
C LYS A 338 3.68 -17.45 -33.56
N ASP A 339 4.48 -18.17 -34.35
CA ASP A 339 3.97 -19.07 -35.38
C ASP A 339 3.10 -20.18 -34.79
N VAL A 340 3.56 -20.84 -33.71
CA VAL A 340 2.80 -21.86 -32.97
C VAL A 340 1.56 -21.27 -32.30
N LYS A 341 1.61 -19.99 -31.88
CA LYS A 341 0.43 -19.27 -31.35
C LYS A 341 -0.64 -19.07 -32.44
N ASN A 342 -0.22 -18.62 -33.63
CA ASN A 342 -1.13 -18.41 -34.76
C ASN A 342 -1.81 -19.72 -35.21
N GLU A 343 -1.05 -20.83 -35.25
CA GLU A 343 -1.57 -22.16 -35.55
C GLU A 343 -2.58 -22.62 -34.49
N LEU A 344 -2.24 -22.48 -33.20
CA LEU A 344 -3.11 -22.81 -32.07
C LEU A 344 -4.42 -21.99 -32.07
N GLU A 345 -4.34 -20.68 -32.34
CA GLU A 345 -5.52 -19.81 -32.49
C GLU A 345 -6.37 -20.18 -33.71
N THR A 346 -5.74 -20.62 -34.80
CA THR A 346 -6.45 -21.10 -36.01
C THR A 346 -7.26 -22.37 -35.71
N VAL A 347 -6.65 -23.38 -35.06
CA VAL A 347 -7.36 -24.62 -34.70
C VAL A 347 -8.48 -24.35 -33.69
N LEU A 348 -8.26 -23.48 -32.70
CA LEU A 348 -9.29 -23.07 -31.75
C LEU A 348 -10.44 -22.29 -32.40
N GLY A 349 -10.15 -21.42 -33.38
CA GLY A 349 -11.19 -20.71 -34.14
C GLY A 349 -12.09 -21.66 -34.94
N VAL A 350 -11.53 -22.73 -35.51
CA VAL A 350 -12.31 -23.80 -36.17
C VAL A 350 -13.14 -24.60 -35.16
N LEU A 351 -12.56 -24.96 -34.00
CA LEU A 351 -13.27 -25.64 -32.92
C LEU A 351 -14.42 -24.81 -32.34
N SER A 352 -14.27 -23.49 -32.26
CA SER A 352 -15.29 -22.55 -31.75
C SER A 352 -16.31 -22.11 -32.81
N GLY A 353 -16.29 -22.69 -34.01
CA GLY A 353 -17.20 -22.34 -35.11
C GLY A 353 -17.01 -20.93 -35.71
N LYS A 354 -15.95 -20.20 -35.35
CA LYS A 354 -15.61 -18.89 -35.94
C LYS A 354 -14.80 -19.02 -37.24
N GLY A 355 -14.08 -20.13 -37.40
CA GLY A 355 -13.29 -20.47 -38.60
C GLY A 355 -14.09 -21.24 -39.66
N LYS A 356 -13.70 -21.10 -40.93
CA LYS A 356 -14.27 -21.89 -42.05
C LYS A 356 -13.78 -23.35 -41.99
N GLY A 357 -14.51 -24.20 -41.28
CA GLY A 357 -14.32 -25.66 -41.33
C GLY A 357 -14.53 -26.25 -42.72
N VAL A 358 -14.05 -27.48 -42.95
CA VAL A 358 -14.17 -28.18 -44.24
C VAL A 358 -15.65 -28.32 -44.61
N LYS A 359 -16.03 -27.78 -45.79
CA LYS A 359 -17.44 -27.69 -46.26
C LYS A 359 -18.39 -26.91 -45.33
N GLY A 360 -17.88 -25.98 -44.53
CA GLY A 360 -18.70 -25.00 -43.79
C GLY A 360 -19.53 -25.56 -42.64
N LYS A 361 -19.23 -26.77 -42.16
CA LYS A 361 -19.79 -27.34 -40.93
C LYS A 361 -18.69 -27.45 -39.88
N GLY A 362 -19.03 -27.21 -38.62
CA GLY A 362 -18.10 -27.40 -37.50
C GLY A 362 -17.76 -28.88 -37.30
N PRO A 363 -16.52 -29.21 -36.85
CA PRO A 363 -16.04 -30.58 -36.72
C PRO A 363 -16.83 -31.37 -35.68
N ARG A 364 -17.03 -32.68 -35.90
CA ARG A 364 -17.86 -33.54 -35.03
C ARG A 364 -17.19 -34.88 -34.71
N GLY A 365 -17.51 -35.43 -33.54
CA GLY A 365 -17.02 -36.75 -33.10
C GLY A 365 -15.49 -36.85 -33.09
N ALA A 366 -14.96 -37.88 -33.76
CA ALA A 366 -13.52 -38.16 -33.83
C ALA A 366 -12.70 -36.99 -34.41
N GLU A 367 -13.26 -36.20 -35.32
CA GLU A 367 -12.59 -35.02 -35.90
C GLU A 367 -12.37 -33.92 -34.85
N ARG A 368 -13.41 -33.60 -34.06
CA ARG A 368 -13.32 -32.64 -32.94
C ARG A 368 -12.32 -33.15 -31.88
N ARG A 369 -12.30 -34.45 -31.61
CA ARG A 369 -11.34 -35.08 -30.68
C ARG A 369 -9.90 -34.96 -31.18
N LYS A 370 -9.64 -35.23 -32.47
CA LYS A 370 -8.30 -35.08 -33.05
C LYS A 370 -7.80 -33.65 -32.91
N MET A 371 -8.60 -32.66 -33.33
CA MET A 371 -8.24 -31.23 -33.17
C MET A 371 -7.97 -30.84 -31.71
N TRP A 372 -8.67 -31.43 -30.73
CA TRP A 372 -8.37 -31.22 -29.32
C TRP A 372 -7.04 -31.82 -28.87
N ASP A 373 -6.63 -32.95 -29.43
CA ASP A 373 -5.31 -33.55 -29.16
C ASP A 373 -4.18 -32.78 -29.88
N ASP A 374 -4.44 -32.28 -31.10
CA ASP A 374 -3.56 -31.33 -31.82
C ASP A 374 -3.40 -30.02 -31.01
N VAL A 375 -4.48 -29.47 -30.44
CA VAL A 375 -4.45 -28.32 -29.52
C VAL A 375 -3.62 -28.59 -28.26
N LYS A 376 -3.67 -29.80 -27.68
CA LYS A 376 -2.82 -30.16 -26.52
C LYS A 376 -1.34 -30.21 -26.90
N ALA A 377 -1.01 -30.70 -28.09
CA ALA A 377 0.35 -30.71 -28.62
C ALA A 377 0.88 -29.28 -28.86
N LEU A 378 0.13 -28.46 -29.61
CA LEU A 378 0.48 -27.06 -29.87
C LEU A 378 0.60 -26.23 -28.58
N ARG A 379 -0.31 -26.39 -27.62
CA ARG A 379 -0.18 -25.79 -26.28
C ARG A 379 1.09 -26.23 -25.55
N LYS A 380 1.51 -27.50 -25.66
CA LYS A 380 2.75 -28.01 -25.05
C LYS A 380 3.98 -27.39 -25.70
N GLU A 381 4.03 -27.34 -27.03
CA GLU A 381 5.15 -26.74 -27.76
C GLU A 381 5.24 -25.23 -27.53
N TYR A 382 4.13 -24.49 -27.60
CA TYR A 382 4.08 -23.06 -27.34
C TYR A 382 4.70 -22.71 -25.97
N ARG A 383 4.27 -23.40 -24.90
CA ARG A 383 4.84 -23.26 -23.54
C ARG A 383 6.35 -23.55 -23.49
N GLN A 384 6.84 -24.45 -24.33
CA GLN A 384 8.26 -24.84 -24.37
C GLN A 384 9.11 -23.81 -25.15
N ARG A 385 8.60 -23.25 -26.25
CA ARG A 385 9.23 -22.13 -26.98
C ARG A 385 9.20 -20.83 -26.17
N GLU A 386 8.04 -20.46 -25.60
CA GLU A 386 7.85 -19.28 -24.74
C GLU A 386 8.77 -19.32 -23.50
N GLY A 387 8.87 -20.48 -22.83
CA GLY A 387 9.78 -20.66 -21.70
C GLY A 387 11.27 -20.50 -22.06
N GLY A 388 11.65 -20.81 -23.30
CA GLY A 388 12.98 -20.54 -23.85
C GLY A 388 13.24 -19.04 -24.01
N VAL A 389 12.31 -18.33 -24.65
CA VAL A 389 12.35 -16.86 -24.84
C VAL A 389 12.49 -16.14 -23.50
N VAL A 390 11.61 -16.43 -22.54
CA VAL A 390 11.63 -15.84 -21.20
C VAL A 390 12.97 -16.06 -20.50
N LYS A 391 13.54 -17.25 -20.64
CA LYS A 391 14.85 -17.60 -20.05
C LYS A 391 16.00 -16.81 -20.70
N SER A 392 15.99 -16.53 -22.01
CA SER A 392 17.02 -15.70 -22.63
C SER A 392 16.97 -14.26 -22.11
N VAL A 393 15.78 -13.63 -22.16
CA VAL A 393 15.58 -12.25 -21.71
C VAL A 393 16.01 -12.07 -20.25
N LEU A 394 15.67 -13.02 -19.37
CA LEU A 394 16.09 -12.96 -17.95
C LEU A 394 17.59 -13.21 -17.78
N LYS A 395 18.19 -14.18 -18.49
CA LYS A 395 19.63 -14.46 -18.42
C LYS A 395 20.48 -13.27 -18.88
N GLU A 396 20.00 -12.52 -19.87
CA GLU A 396 20.65 -11.30 -20.36
C GLU A 396 20.45 -10.07 -19.46
N SER A 397 19.55 -10.14 -18.47
CA SER A 397 19.23 -9.02 -17.58
C SER A 397 20.24 -8.91 -16.43
N GLN A 398 20.87 -7.74 -16.31
CA GLN A 398 21.69 -7.35 -15.15
C GLN A 398 20.81 -6.96 -13.96
N VAL A 399 19.72 -6.24 -14.22
CA VAL A 399 18.73 -5.85 -13.22
C VAL A 399 17.37 -6.44 -13.59
N VAL A 400 16.76 -7.16 -12.66
CA VAL A 400 15.36 -7.60 -12.77
C VAL A 400 14.55 -6.87 -11.72
N LEU A 401 13.39 -6.34 -12.10
CA LEU A 401 12.55 -5.48 -11.25
C LEU A 401 11.15 -6.11 -11.08
N ALA A 402 10.70 -6.32 -9.85
CA ALA A 402 9.43 -7.01 -9.54
C ALA A 402 8.78 -6.42 -8.27
N THR A 403 7.48 -6.67 -8.03
CA THR A 403 6.96 -6.57 -6.64
C THR A 403 7.34 -7.82 -5.85
N CYS A 404 7.38 -7.75 -4.51
CA CYS A 404 7.80 -8.90 -3.68
C CYS A 404 6.96 -10.17 -3.95
N HIS A 405 5.63 -10.06 -4.13
CA HIS A 405 4.79 -11.19 -4.55
C HIS A 405 5.07 -11.68 -5.98
N SER A 406 5.52 -10.80 -6.89
CA SER A 406 5.83 -11.12 -8.29
C SER A 406 7.18 -11.82 -8.43
N ALA A 407 8.13 -11.58 -7.52
CA ALA A 407 9.39 -12.30 -7.45
C ALA A 407 9.22 -13.82 -7.24
N GLY A 408 8.08 -14.25 -6.69
CA GLY A 408 7.67 -15.65 -6.56
C GLY A 408 7.03 -16.28 -7.82
N GLY A 409 6.98 -15.56 -8.95
CA GLY A 409 6.48 -16.12 -10.22
C GLY A 409 7.41 -17.21 -10.77
N ARG A 410 6.88 -18.20 -11.52
CA ARG A 410 7.71 -19.31 -12.03
C ARG A 410 8.80 -18.85 -13.00
N GLN A 411 8.66 -17.66 -13.58
CA GLN A 411 9.68 -16.99 -14.40
C GLN A 411 11.03 -16.84 -13.66
N LEU A 412 11.02 -16.61 -12.35
CA LEU A 412 12.23 -16.53 -11.51
C LEU A 412 12.52 -17.80 -10.71
N PHE A 413 11.81 -18.91 -10.92
CA PHE A 413 11.93 -20.08 -10.03
C PHE A 413 13.37 -20.60 -9.92
N ASN A 414 14.07 -20.69 -11.06
CA ASN A 414 15.47 -21.13 -11.15
C ASN A 414 16.49 -19.97 -11.24
N GLU A 415 16.06 -18.72 -11.07
CA GLU A 415 16.93 -17.55 -11.18
C GLU A 415 17.51 -17.16 -9.82
N GLN A 416 18.82 -16.92 -9.81
CA GLN A 416 19.60 -16.49 -8.66
C GLN A 416 20.33 -15.17 -8.95
N PHE A 417 20.44 -14.34 -7.92
CA PHE A 417 21.00 -13.00 -7.96
C PHE A 417 22.08 -12.88 -6.86
N ASP A 418 23.02 -11.96 -7.04
CA ASP A 418 24.02 -11.72 -5.99
C ASP A 418 23.44 -10.81 -4.91
N VAL A 419 22.70 -9.78 -5.32
CA VAL A 419 22.07 -8.80 -4.42
C VAL A 419 20.57 -8.71 -4.68
N VAL A 420 19.80 -8.74 -3.60
CA VAL A 420 18.37 -8.38 -3.56
C VAL A 420 18.25 -7.01 -2.92
N ILE A 421 17.49 -6.11 -3.55
CA ILE A 421 17.13 -4.80 -3.01
C ILE A 421 15.63 -4.80 -2.78
N ILE A 422 15.14 -4.32 -1.64
CA ILE A 422 13.71 -4.12 -1.37
C ILE A 422 13.48 -2.66 -0.98
N ASP A 423 12.85 -1.88 -1.86
CA ASP A 423 12.39 -0.52 -1.55
C ASP A 423 10.98 -0.56 -0.94
N GLU A 424 10.68 0.46 -0.12
CA GLU A 424 9.52 0.52 0.76
C GLU A 424 9.34 -0.73 1.64
N ALA A 425 10.45 -1.30 2.12
CA ALA A 425 10.47 -2.49 2.99
C ALA A 425 9.70 -2.29 4.31
N THR A 426 9.52 -1.05 4.77
CA THR A 426 8.71 -0.69 5.94
C THR A 426 7.19 -0.64 5.65
N GLN A 427 6.78 -0.82 4.39
CA GLN A 427 5.39 -0.98 3.96
C GLN A 427 5.05 -2.44 3.60
N ALA A 428 6.02 -3.36 3.70
CA ALA A 428 5.88 -4.77 3.35
C ALA A 428 5.79 -5.68 4.59
N LEU A 429 4.89 -6.67 4.55
CA LEU A 429 4.85 -7.75 5.52
C LEU A 429 6.18 -8.52 5.52
N GLU A 430 6.70 -8.92 6.69
CA GLU A 430 7.94 -9.70 6.73
C GLU A 430 7.84 -10.99 5.90
N ALA A 431 6.69 -11.68 5.95
CA ALA A 431 6.46 -12.91 5.19
C ALA A 431 6.52 -12.73 3.66
N VAL A 432 6.21 -11.55 3.11
CA VAL A 432 6.36 -11.29 1.66
C VAL A 432 7.80 -10.92 1.29
N CYS A 433 8.58 -10.34 2.22
CA CYS A 433 9.98 -10.01 1.99
C CYS A 433 10.86 -11.27 1.82
N TRP A 434 10.48 -12.39 2.45
CA TRP A 434 11.20 -13.66 2.28
C TRP A 434 11.16 -14.23 0.86
N ILE A 435 10.15 -13.88 0.04
CA ILE A 435 9.99 -14.36 -1.35
C ILE A 435 11.20 -14.00 -2.24
N PRO A 436 11.63 -12.73 -2.36
CA PRO A 436 12.84 -12.38 -3.09
C PRO A 436 14.13 -12.75 -2.33
N ILE A 437 14.14 -12.78 -0.99
CA ILE A 437 15.36 -13.10 -0.20
C ILE A 437 15.94 -14.48 -0.54
N PHE A 438 15.09 -15.49 -0.79
CA PHE A 438 15.54 -16.82 -1.25
C PHE A 438 16.20 -16.84 -2.64
N LYS A 439 16.34 -15.68 -3.30
CA LYS A 439 17.01 -15.50 -4.60
C LYS A 439 18.28 -14.65 -4.53
N GLY A 440 18.73 -14.29 -3.33
CA GLY A 440 19.87 -13.39 -3.09
C GLY A 440 20.89 -13.96 -2.13
N LYS A 441 22.14 -13.49 -2.26
CA LYS A 441 23.23 -13.75 -1.30
C LYS A 441 23.42 -12.59 -0.32
N LYS A 442 23.00 -11.40 -0.73
CA LYS A 442 23.06 -10.13 0.01
C LYS A 442 21.71 -9.39 -0.11
N LEU A 443 21.30 -8.70 0.95
CA LEU A 443 20.04 -7.96 1.04
C LEU A 443 20.28 -6.47 1.36
N ILE A 444 19.66 -5.59 0.59
CA ILE A 444 19.60 -4.16 0.89
C ILE A 444 18.12 -3.78 1.07
N LEU A 445 17.75 -3.36 2.28
CA LEU A 445 16.41 -2.85 2.58
C LEU A 445 16.42 -1.32 2.56
N ALA A 446 15.41 -0.71 1.94
CA ALA A 446 15.18 0.73 2.00
C ALA A 446 13.75 1.03 2.45
N GLY A 447 13.57 2.04 3.29
CA GLY A 447 12.27 2.40 3.85
C GLY A 447 12.36 3.52 4.88
N ASP A 448 11.26 3.73 5.60
CA ASP A 448 11.17 4.67 6.71
C ASP A 448 10.21 4.14 7.79
N PRO A 449 10.73 3.69 8.96
CA PRO A 449 9.90 3.19 10.05
C PRO A 449 9.16 4.32 10.81
N MET A 450 9.26 5.58 10.40
CA MET A 450 8.44 6.69 10.90
C MET A 450 7.29 7.07 9.95
N GLN A 451 7.19 6.46 8.75
CA GLN A 451 6.01 6.53 7.88
C GLN A 451 5.09 5.32 8.11
N LEU A 452 4.01 5.19 7.34
CA LEU A 452 2.97 4.16 7.53
C LEU A 452 3.51 2.72 7.47
N PRO A 453 3.05 1.81 8.35
CA PRO A 453 3.34 0.37 8.31
C PRO A 453 2.50 -0.34 7.23
N PRO A 454 2.66 -1.66 7.02
CA PRO A 454 1.70 -2.45 6.25
C PRO A 454 0.29 -2.34 6.86
N THR A 455 -0.75 -2.22 6.03
CA THR A 455 -2.15 -2.13 6.48
C THR A 455 -2.66 -3.50 6.98
N ILE A 456 -3.10 -3.59 8.25
CA ILE A 456 -3.51 -4.85 8.90
C ILE A 456 -4.97 -4.79 9.39
N LEU A 457 -5.87 -5.57 8.78
CA LEU A 457 -7.29 -5.65 9.06
C LEU A 457 -7.60 -6.31 10.41
N SER A 458 -6.94 -7.42 10.73
CA SER A 458 -7.23 -8.25 11.91
C SER A 458 -6.95 -7.57 13.26
N ILE A 459 -6.26 -6.42 13.24
CA ILE A 459 -6.03 -5.57 14.41
C ILE A 459 -7.22 -4.63 14.63
N ASP A 460 -7.76 -4.03 13.58
CA ASP A 460 -8.88 -3.10 13.69
C ASP A 460 -10.15 -3.79 14.13
N ASP A 461 -10.45 -5.00 13.63
CA ASP A 461 -11.63 -5.75 14.07
C ASP A 461 -11.52 -6.21 15.54
N LYS A 462 -10.30 -6.37 16.07
CA LYS A 462 -10.07 -6.57 17.52
C LYS A 462 -10.24 -5.31 18.36
N LYS A 463 -9.92 -4.12 17.83
CA LYS A 463 -10.24 -2.84 18.48
C LYS A 463 -11.76 -2.65 18.52
N LYS A 464 -12.45 -2.85 17.39
CA LYS A 464 -13.93 -2.79 17.27
C LYS A 464 -14.63 -3.75 18.22
N ARG A 465 -14.28 -5.05 18.21
CA ARG A 465 -14.89 -6.07 19.10
C ARG A 465 -14.67 -5.78 20.60
N LYS A 466 -13.63 -5.03 20.98
CA LYS A 466 -13.48 -4.52 22.36
C LYS A 466 -14.37 -3.30 22.65
N ALA A 467 -14.46 -2.34 21.73
CA ALA A 467 -15.34 -1.19 21.87
C ALA A 467 -16.82 -1.61 22.02
N SER A 468 -17.32 -2.48 21.14
CA SER A 468 -18.73 -2.93 21.17
C SER A 468 -19.08 -3.86 22.34
N ALA A 469 -18.09 -4.55 22.93
CA ALA A 469 -18.27 -5.25 24.21
C ALA A 469 -18.39 -4.26 25.38
N THR A 470 -17.68 -3.13 25.32
CA THR A 470 -17.68 -2.11 26.38
C THR A 470 -18.97 -1.28 26.36
N SER A 471 -19.46 -0.87 25.19
CA SER A 471 -20.75 -0.16 25.07
C SER A 471 -21.95 -1.02 25.49
N LYS A 472 -21.95 -2.32 25.17
CA LYS A 472 -22.97 -3.26 25.65
C LYS A 472 -22.97 -3.43 27.17
N ALA A 473 -21.82 -3.32 27.84
CA ALA A 473 -21.76 -3.34 29.31
C ALA A 473 -22.39 -2.09 29.93
N ALA A 474 -22.16 -0.90 29.34
CA ALA A 474 -22.79 0.34 29.78
C ALA A 474 -24.33 0.34 29.59
N SER A 475 -24.81 -0.21 28.46
CA SER A 475 -26.24 -0.33 28.14
C SER A 475 -27.04 -1.29 29.04
N ALA A 476 -26.39 -2.11 29.88
CA ALA A 476 -27.06 -3.18 30.61
C ALA A 476 -27.70 -2.74 31.95
N ASN A 477 -27.44 -1.51 32.41
CA ASN A 477 -27.65 -1.13 33.82
C ASN A 477 -28.77 -0.10 34.07
N SER A 478 -29.76 -0.01 33.19
CA SER A 478 -30.95 0.85 33.35
C SER A 478 -32.24 0.02 33.42
N LYS A 479 -32.73 -0.28 34.64
CA LYS A 479 -34.09 -0.82 34.83
C LYS A 479 -35.13 0.31 34.78
N PRO A 480 -36.24 0.17 34.04
CA PRO A 480 -37.32 1.15 34.05
C PRO A 480 -38.13 1.06 35.35
N GLN A 481 -38.56 2.21 35.88
CA GLN A 481 -39.58 2.30 36.93
C GLN A 481 -40.83 3.02 36.41
N THR A 482 -42.00 2.50 36.78
CA THR A 482 -43.32 3.05 36.46
C THR A 482 -43.83 4.00 37.57
N VAL A 483 -44.86 4.78 37.28
CA VAL A 483 -45.23 6.00 38.05
C VAL A 483 -46.68 5.94 38.57
N LYS A 484 -46.96 6.67 39.68
CA LYS A 484 -48.25 7.07 40.29
C LYS A 484 -48.79 6.18 41.46
N PRO A 485 -49.63 6.70 42.38
CA PRO A 485 -49.53 8.02 43.06
C PRO A 485 -49.96 8.08 44.57
N LEU A 486 -49.38 9.04 45.31
CA LEU A 486 -49.92 9.86 46.43
C LEU A 486 -50.66 9.28 47.70
N SER A 487 -50.11 9.63 48.89
CA SER A 487 -50.80 9.91 50.19
C SER A 487 -51.33 8.71 51.04
N THR A 488 -51.52 8.75 52.38
CA THR A 488 -51.45 9.81 53.44
C THR A 488 -50.91 9.33 54.82
N LYS A 489 -50.19 10.22 55.54
CA LYS A 489 -50.11 10.50 57.01
C LYS A 489 -50.22 9.40 58.11
N THR A 490 -49.14 9.26 58.91
CA THR A 490 -48.99 9.45 60.40
C THR A 490 -47.47 9.37 60.73
N ALA A 491 -46.76 10.23 61.49
CA ALA A 491 -46.92 10.84 62.82
C ALA A 491 -46.71 9.83 63.98
N THR A 492 -45.86 10.00 65.01
CA THR A 492 -44.90 11.06 65.49
C THR A 492 -44.09 10.47 66.72
N PRO A 493 -43.16 11.15 67.42
CA PRO A 493 -41.88 11.76 67.01
C PRO A 493 -40.70 11.43 68.01
N LYS A 494 -39.63 12.25 67.99
CA LYS A 494 -38.41 12.30 68.87
C LYS A 494 -37.26 11.36 68.47
N ASP A 495 -35.98 11.73 68.64
CA ASP A 495 -35.41 12.97 69.23
C ASP A 495 -34.78 13.93 68.19
N THR A 496 -34.57 15.20 68.55
CA THR A 496 -33.88 16.22 67.74
C THR A 496 -33.50 17.44 68.58
N ILE A 497 -32.26 17.95 68.47
CA ILE A 497 -31.78 19.34 68.74
C ILE A 497 -30.26 19.38 68.48
N THR A 498 -29.61 20.30 67.74
CA THR A 498 -30.03 21.26 66.69
C THR A 498 -28.80 21.68 65.85
N LYS A 499 -29.02 22.03 64.56
CA LYS A 499 -28.58 23.24 63.79
C LYS A 499 -27.28 24.01 64.20
N SER A 500 -26.50 24.66 63.32
CA SER A 500 -26.40 24.81 61.83
C SER A 500 -25.06 25.55 61.52
N VAL A 501 -24.69 26.22 60.41
CA VAL A 501 -25.34 26.81 59.20
C VAL A 501 -24.33 26.95 58.03
N ASP A 502 -24.83 27.33 56.84
CA ASP A 502 -24.23 28.14 55.75
C ASP A 502 -22.83 27.85 55.13
N ASP A 503 -22.88 27.31 53.90
CA ASP A 503 -22.49 27.93 52.61
C ASP A 503 -21.03 28.35 52.24
N ALA A 504 -20.79 28.33 50.91
CA ALA A 504 -19.81 29.05 50.09
C ALA A 504 -18.27 28.86 50.25
N SER A 505 -17.69 28.25 49.19
CA SER A 505 -16.55 28.76 48.39
C SER A 505 -15.07 28.44 48.73
N ASN A 506 -14.45 27.69 47.80
CA ASN A 506 -13.20 27.96 47.07
C ASN A 506 -11.79 27.87 47.72
N SER A 507 -10.79 27.64 46.86
CA SER A 507 -9.32 27.65 47.09
C SER A 507 -8.70 26.55 47.99
N SER A 508 -7.41 26.18 47.90
CA SER A 508 -6.47 25.99 46.77
C SER A 508 -5.12 25.44 47.26
N GLY A 509 -4.39 24.68 46.43
CA GLY A 509 -2.91 24.55 46.51
C GLY A 509 -2.33 23.22 47.05
N SER A 510 -1.16 22.84 46.47
CA SER A 510 -0.17 21.82 46.91
C SER A 510 -0.64 20.37 47.16
N ASP A 511 0.14 19.32 46.85
CA ASP A 511 1.36 19.19 46.04
C ASP A 511 1.56 17.71 45.66
N SER A 512 2.21 17.43 44.53
CA SER A 512 3.15 16.29 44.35
C SER A 512 3.60 16.17 42.88
N SER A 513 4.54 17.02 42.45
CA SER A 513 5.38 16.72 41.30
C SER A 513 6.36 15.60 41.66
N ASP A 514 6.35 14.49 40.91
CA ASP A 514 7.43 13.46 40.93
C ASP A 514 7.30 12.41 39.81
N SER A 515 6.12 12.26 39.18
CA SER A 515 5.89 11.26 38.12
C SER A 515 6.28 11.69 36.70
N GLU A 516 6.70 12.94 36.50
CA GLU A 516 7.04 13.48 35.18
C GLU A 516 8.46 13.12 34.73
N GLU A 517 9.42 13.04 35.64
CA GLU A 517 10.76 12.51 35.32
C GLU A 517 10.69 11.03 34.98
N GLU A 518 10.00 10.18 35.78
CA GLU A 518 9.92 8.74 35.51
C GLU A 518 9.37 8.40 34.12
N LEU A 519 8.41 9.16 33.60
CA LEU A 519 7.79 8.90 32.28
C LEU A 519 8.57 9.54 31.11
N ALA A 520 9.16 10.73 31.31
CA ALA A 520 10.08 11.31 30.34
C ALA A 520 11.35 10.44 30.23
N GLU A 521 11.93 10.07 31.38
CA GLU A 521 12.96 9.04 31.47
C GLU A 521 12.48 7.68 31.00
N ALA A 522 11.22 7.25 31.12
CA ALA A 522 10.80 5.97 30.55
C ALA A 522 10.94 5.98 29.02
N ALA A 523 10.49 7.05 28.35
CA ALA A 523 10.66 7.20 26.90
C ALA A 523 12.14 7.40 26.49
N VAL A 524 12.87 8.23 27.23
CA VAL A 524 14.28 8.54 26.95
C VAL A 524 15.20 7.37 27.32
N LYS A 525 14.94 6.63 28.40
CA LYS A 525 15.53 5.31 28.73
C LYS A 525 15.02 4.20 27.83
N MET A 526 13.87 4.27 27.17
CA MET A 526 13.58 3.33 26.07
C MET A 526 14.46 3.61 24.85
N SER A 527 14.89 4.86 24.62
CA SER A 527 15.89 5.22 23.60
C SER A 527 17.34 5.02 24.06
N LEU A 528 17.65 5.17 25.35
CA LEU A 528 19.01 5.08 25.92
C LEU A 528 19.35 3.70 26.52
N LYS A 529 18.39 2.91 27.03
CA LYS A 529 18.59 1.45 27.24
C LYS A 529 18.80 0.75 25.89
N ARG A 530 18.20 1.25 24.80
CA ARG A 530 18.57 0.85 23.42
C ARG A 530 19.98 1.29 22.98
N LYS A 531 20.70 2.07 23.79
CA LYS A 531 22.11 2.46 23.58
C LYS A 531 23.10 1.84 24.57
N ASN A 532 22.65 1.40 25.75
CA ASN A 532 23.50 0.80 26.80
C ASN A 532 23.12 -0.65 27.22
N ALA A 533 22.06 -1.25 26.67
CA ALA A 533 21.90 -2.70 26.71
C ALA A 533 22.77 -3.31 25.61
N GLY A 534 23.68 -4.22 25.97
CA GLY A 534 24.44 -5.00 24.99
C GLY A 534 23.49 -5.74 24.04
N SER A 535 23.76 -5.68 22.74
CA SER A 535 22.84 -6.15 21.69
C SER A 535 22.49 -7.63 21.87
N SER A 536 21.31 -7.92 22.42
CA SER A 536 20.82 -9.28 22.54
C SER A 536 20.48 -9.82 21.16
N LEU A 537 21.41 -10.60 20.58
CA LEU A 537 21.25 -11.36 19.34
C LEU A 537 20.18 -12.45 19.52
N LYS A 538 18.93 -12.05 19.73
CA LYS A 538 17.78 -12.91 19.99
C LYS A 538 16.66 -12.57 19.02
N LEU A 539 16.22 -13.59 18.27
CA LEU A 539 15.01 -13.51 17.46
C LEU A 539 13.80 -13.41 18.40
N VAL A 540 12.98 -12.38 18.22
CA VAL A 540 11.74 -12.18 18.99
C VAL A 540 10.55 -12.33 18.05
N PRO A 541 9.61 -13.25 18.32
CA PRO A 541 8.40 -13.41 17.51
C PRO A 541 7.55 -12.13 17.49
N PRO A 542 7.04 -11.69 16.32
CA PRO A 542 6.36 -10.41 16.19
C PRO A 542 5.03 -10.36 16.95
N LYS A 543 4.72 -9.21 17.57
CA LYS A 543 3.45 -9.00 18.27
C LYS A 543 2.29 -8.84 17.29
N THR A 544 2.50 -8.10 16.20
CA THR A 544 1.53 -7.79 15.14
C THR A 544 2.21 -7.85 13.77
N LEU A 545 1.43 -7.96 12.69
CA LEU A 545 1.94 -7.91 11.31
C LEU A 545 2.46 -6.52 10.89
N GLU A 546 2.20 -5.48 11.69
CA GLU A 546 2.76 -4.13 11.52
C GLU A 546 4.29 -4.09 11.75
N THR A 547 4.85 -5.14 12.37
CA THR A 547 6.30 -5.28 12.59
C THR A 547 6.94 -5.79 11.30
N THR A 548 7.61 -4.90 10.55
CA THR A 548 8.26 -5.29 9.29
C THR A 548 9.62 -5.96 9.51
N LEU A 549 10.16 -6.57 8.45
CA LEU A 549 11.54 -7.06 8.45
C LEU A 549 12.54 -5.94 8.77
N PHE A 550 12.27 -4.70 8.34
CA PHE A 550 13.12 -3.54 8.63
C PHE A 550 13.07 -3.20 10.13
N ASP A 551 11.88 -3.10 10.73
CA ASP A 551 11.73 -2.83 12.18
C ASP A 551 12.42 -3.92 13.01
N ARG A 552 12.23 -5.20 12.67
CA ARG A 552 12.81 -6.33 13.40
C ARG A 552 14.34 -6.34 13.34
N LEU A 553 14.93 -6.07 12.17
CA LEU A 553 16.39 -6.04 12.02
C LEU A 553 17.00 -4.79 12.67
N GLU A 554 16.31 -3.64 12.64
CA GLU A 554 16.73 -2.47 13.42
C GLU A 554 16.72 -2.75 14.92
N ASP A 555 15.70 -3.43 15.44
CA ASP A 555 15.62 -3.81 16.86
C ASP A 555 16.69 -4.82 17.28
N MET A 556 17.14 -5.71 16.38
CA MET A 556 18.19 -6.69 16.65
C MET A 556 19.62 -6.13 16.53
N TYR A 557 19.86 -5.22 15.58
CA TYR A 557 21.21 -4.84 15.14
C TYR A 557 21.49 -3.32 15.16
N GLY A 558 20.46 -2.49 15.20
CA GLY A 558 20.57 -1.03 15.30
C GLY A 558 21.48 -0.39 14.25
N ALA A 559 22.38 0.48 14.71
CA ALA A 559 23.29 1.25 13.86
C ALA A 559 24.41 0.40 13.20
N SER A 560 24.54 -0.89 13.52
CA SER A 560 25.53 -1.75 12.85
C SER A 560 25.13 -2.04 11.39
N ILE A 561 23.83 -2.21 11.11
CA ILE A 561 23.28 -2.47 9.78
C ILE A 561 22.59 -1.26 9.12
N LYS A 562 22.27 -0.20 9.88
CA LYS A 562 21.43 0.91 9.40
C LYS A 562 22.21 2.19 9.12
N ARG A 563 21.96 2.84 7.98
CA ARG A 563 22.32 4.25 7.71
C ARG A 563 21.07 5.07 7.44
N MET A 564 21.10 6.34 7.83
CA MET A 564 20.00 7.28 7.65
C MET A 564 20.44 8.38 6.70
N LEU A 565 19.55 8.76 5.79
CA LEU A 565 19.72 9.94 4.94
C LEU A 565 19.24 11.18 5.71
N GLU A 566 20.05 12.24 5.74
CA GLU A 566 19.87 13.36 6.69
C GLU A 566 19.51 14.69 6.01
N VAL A 567 19.72 14.84 4.70
CA VAL A 567 19.37 16.04 3.92
C VAL A 567 18.14 15.77 3.04
N GLN A 568 17.14 16.67 3.08
CA GLN A 568 15.88 16.56 2.32
C GLN A 568 15.70 17.68 1.30
N TYR A 569 15.08 17.34 0.15
CA TYR A 569 14.96 18.17 -1.05
C TYR A 569 13.49 18.36 -1.47
N ARG A 570 12.57 18.48 -0.51
CA ARG A 570 11.12 18.60 -0.75
C ARG A 570 10.49 19.79 -0.02
N MET A 571 10.62 19.82 1.31
CA MET A 571 9.83 20.68 2.20
C MET A 571 10.56 22.00 2.50
N HIS A 572 9.79 23.08 2.66
CA HIS A 572 10.22 24.30 3.36
C HIS A 572 10.70 23.96 4.77
N ASP A 573 11.70 24.67 5.31
CA ASP A 573 12.34 24.25 6.56
C ASP A 573 11.40 24.32 7.78
N GLN A 574 10.48 25.28 7.77
CA GLN A 574 9.38 25.39 8.74
C GLN A 574 8.49 24.12 8.74
N ILE A 575 8.14 23.58 7.56
CA ILE A 575 7.40 22.32 7.42
C ILE A 575 8.26 21.14 7.89
N CYS A 576 9.57 21.15 7.62
CA CYS A 576 10.50 20.10 8.01
C CYS A 576 10.75 20.06 9.54
N THR A 577 10.70 21.21 10.21
CA THR A 577 11.09 21.40 11.62
C THR A 577 10.33 20.46 12.58
N PHE A 578 9.01 20.39 12.49
CA PHE A 578 8.21 19.58 13.43
C PHE A 578 8.42 18.06 13.26
N PRO A 579 8.32 17.47 12.04
CA PRO A 579 8.70 16.08 11.81
C PRO A 579 10.15 15.77 12.22
N SER A 580 11.09 16.65 11.86
CA SER A 580 12.52 16.48 12.19
C SER A 580 12.72 16.34 13.70
N LYS A 581 12.20 17.30 14.47
CA LYS A 581 12.30 17.35 15.94
C LYS A 581 11.59 16.18 16.63
N THR A 582 10.40 15.78 16.17
CA THR A 582 9.55 14.82 16.90
C THR A 582 9.70 13.36 16.49
N LEU A 583 10.18 13.07 15.28
CA LEU A 583 10.26 11.71 14.73
C LEU A 583 11.66 11.32 14.26
N TYR A 584 12.45 12.28 13.77
CA TYR A 584 13.79 12.03 13.22
C TYR A 584 14.94 12.52 14.12
N GLY A 585 14.63 12.90 15.38
CA GLY A 585 15.62 13.28 16.39
C GLY A 585 16.46 14.51 16.02
N SER A 586 15.86 15.47 15.33
CA SER A 586 16.51 16.69 14.80
C SER A 586 17.65 16.43 13.80
N LYS A 587 17.70 15.23 13.19
CA LYS A 587 18.70 14.89 12.16
C LYS A 587 18.32 15.28 10.74
N LEU A 588 17.02 15.45 10.47
CA LEU A 588 16.53 15.78 9.14
C LEU A 588 16.69 17.28 8.91
N LYS A 589 17.44 17.66 7.86
CA LYS A 589 17.78 19.04 7.50
C LYS A 589 17.31 19.36 6.09
N SER A 590 16.79 20.56 5.87
CA SER A 590 16.43 21.03 4.52
C SER A 590 17.68 21.39 3.72
N HIS A 591 17.68 21.03 2.44
CA HIS A 591 18.69 21.52 1.49
C HIS A 591 18.43 23.00 1.17
N GLU A 592 19.47 23.77 0.91
CA GLU A 592 19.38 25.23 0.64
C GLU A 592 18.38 25.54 -0.49
N SER A 593 18.32 24.70 -1.53
CA SER A 593 17.39 24.84 -2.66
C SER A 593 15.90 24.62 -2.33
N VAL A 594 15.55 24.24 -1.10
CA VAL A 594 14.16 24.11 -0.62
C VAL A 594 13.94 24.75 0.76
N ALA A 595 14.99 25.16 1.47
CA ALA A 595 14.88 25.62 2.85
C ALA A 595 13.94 26.83 2.99
N SER A 596 13.99 27.77 2.03
CA SER A 596 13.22 29.01 1.97
C SER A 596 12.27 29.11 0.77
N HIS A 597 11.91 27.98 0.14
CA HIS A 597 11.09 28.00 -1.08
C HIS A 597 9.59 28.14 -0.79
N LEU A 598 8.90 29.05 -1.49
CA LEU A 598 7.54 29.49 -1.17
C LEU A 598 6.64 29.47 -2.42
N LEU A 599 5.32 29.64 -2.27
CA LEU A 599 4.43 29.59 -3.44
C LEU A 599 4.68 30.76 -4.42
N HIS A 600 5.17 31.91 -3.94
CA HIS A 600 5.54 33.04 -4.79
C HIS A 600 6.68 32.75 -5.79
N ASP A 601 7.51 31.71 -5.58
CA ASP A 601 8.58 31.35 -6.54
C ASP A 601 8.02 30.67 -7.81
N LEU A 602 6.76 30.22 -7.79
CA LEU A 602 6.17 29.48 -8.90
C LEU A 602 5.88 30.44 -10.06
N PRO A 603 6.25 30.10 -11.31
CA PRO A 603 6.13 31.02 -12.46
C PRO A 603 4.68 31.35 -12.85
N ASN A 604 3.71 30.67 -12.23
CA ASN A 604 2.28 30.86 -12.38
C ASN A 604 1.62 31.56 -11.18
N ALA A 605 2.35 31.86 -10.10
CA ALA A 605 1.82 32.53 -8.92
C ALA A 605 1.74 34.06 -9.14
N GLN A 606 0.56 34.64 -8.91
CA GLN A 606 0.30 36.08 -9.04
C GLN A 606 -0.77 36.48 -8.02
N ALA A 607 -0.44 37.36 -7.08
CA ALA A 607 -1.41 37.89 -6.12
C ALA A 607 -2.23 39.04 -6.72
N ALA A 608 -3.49 39.18 -6.29
CA ALA A 608 -4.34 40.32 -6.65
C ALA A 608 -4.16 41.53 -5.70
N SER A 609 -3.67 41.29 -4.49
CA SER A 609 -3.38 42.29 -3.46
C SER A 609 -2.08 41.96 -2.70
N GLU A 610 -1.50 42.95 -2.00
CA GLU A 610 -0.35 42.72 -1.12
C GLU A 610 -0.68 41.76 0.04
N ASP A 611 -1.93 41.75 0.50
CA ASP A 611 -2.43 40.85 1.54
C ASP A 611 -2.51 39.40 1.03
N ASP A 612 -3.01 39.16 -0.18
CA ASP A 612 -3.01 37.82 -0.80
C ASP A 612 -1.59 37.28 -1.02
N GLU A 613 -0.65 38.15 -1.42
CA GLU A 613 0.75 37.75 -1.59
C GLU A 613 1.34 37.26 -0.26
N LYS A 614 1.10 38.02 0.82
CA LYS A 614 1.60 37.74 2.15
C LYS A 614 0.93 36.51 2.80
N GLU A 615 -0.41 36.46 2.81
CA GLU A 615 -1.20 35.43 3.47
C GLU A 615 -1.23 34.09 2.73
N VAL A 616 -1.11 34.10 1.39
CA VAL A 616 -1.25 32.88 0.57
C VAL A 616 0.08 32.47 -0.07
N LEU A 617 0.81 33.41 -0.70
CA LEU A 617 2.00 33.06 -1.50
C LEU A 617 3.31 33.02 -0.70
N GLN A 618 3.48 33.90 0.29
CA GLN A 618 4.66 33.98 1.15
C GLN A 618 4.54 33.12 2.43
N THR A 619 3.34 32.63 2.77
CA THR A 619 3.11 31.86 4.00
C THR A 619 3.20 30.34 3.77
N PRO A 620 4.19 29.63 4.36
CA PRO A 620 4.40 28.20 4.13
C PRO A 620 3.55 27.28 5.01
N VAL A 621 3.01 27.76 6.14
CA VAL A 621 2.20 26.95 7.06
C VAL A 621 1.00 27.77 7.56
N VAL A 622 -0.21 27.28 7.31
CA VAL A 622 -1.47 27.89 7.75
C VAL A 622 -2.25 26.88 8.59
N PHE A 623 -2.88 27.33 9.67
CA PHE A 623 -3.78 26.52 10.48
C PHE A 623 -5.13 27.23 10.68
N PHE A 624 -6.17 26.66 10.07
CA PHE A 624 -7.57 27.01 10.35
C PHE A 624 -8.06 26.22 11.56
N ASP A 625 -8.12 26.88 12.72
CA ASP A 625 -8.71 26.30 13.92
C ASP A 625 -10.24 26.45 13.88
N THR A 626 -10.94 25.34 14.10
CA THR A 626 -12.42 25.29 14.17
C THR A 626 -12.95 25.07 15.59
N ALA A 627 -12.08 25.17 16.61
CA ALA A 627 -12.45 25.12 18.01
C ALA A 627 -13.42 26.26 18.37
N GLY A 628 -14.54 25.90 19.03
CA GLY A 628 -15.58 26.86 19.44
C GLY A 628 -16.61 27.22 18.37
N CYS A 629 -16.41 26.81 17.11
CA CYS A 629 -17.30 27.15 16.00
C CYS A 629 -18.56 26.25 15.89
N GLU A 630 -18.72 25.25 16.77
CA GLU A 630 -19.72 24.18 16.69
C GLU A 630 -19.68 23.37 15.37
N TYR A 631 -18.50 23.29 14.73
CA TYR A 631 -18.28 22.57 13.47
C TYR A 631 -18.13 21.06 13.70
N PHE A 632 -19.16 20.44 14.26
CA PHE A 632 -19.18 19.04 14.67
C PHE A 632 -19.10 18.05 13.49
N GLU A 633 -18.42 16.92 13.71
CA GLU A 633 -18.36 15.83 12.74
C GLU A 633 -19.68 15.03 12.67
N ARG A 634 -19.96 14.41 11.51
CA ARG A 634 -21.08 13.49 11.32
C ARG A 634 -20.61 12.11 10.91
N LEU A 635 -21.42 11.10 11.23
CA LEU A 635 -21.25 9.71 10.80
C LEU A 635 -21.94 9.45 9.46
N ASP A 636 -21.24 8.77 8.57
CA ASP A 636 -21.72 8.29 7.27
C ASP A 636 -21.63 6.75 7.26
N GLY A 637 -22.79 6.11 7.38
CA GLY A 637 -22.97 4.66 7.54
C GLY A 637 -23.84 4.28 8.75
N ASP A 638 -24.35 3.05 8.76
CA ASP A 638 -25.18 2.52 9.86
C ASP A 638 -24.34 2.19 11.10
N GLY A 639 -24.51 2.96 12.18
CA GLY A 639 -23.91 2.72 13.50
C GLY A 639 -22.45 3.14 13.65
N ASP A 640 -21.80 2.67 14.72
CA ASP A 640 -20.41 3.02 15.09
C ASP A 640 -19.34 2.60 14.05
N GLU A 641 -19.72 1.86 13.01
CA GLU A 641 -18.83 1.42 11.93
C GLU A 641 -18.74 2.41 10.75
N GLY A 642 -19.52 3.50 10.79
CA GLY A 642 -19.49 4.56 9.78
C GLY A 642 -18.16 5.29 9.68
N SER A 643 -17.83 5.78 8.48
CA SER A 643 -16.77 6.78 8.32
C SER A 643 -17.29 8.14 8.80
N ARG A 644 -16.42 9.12 9.05
CA ARG A 644 -16.86 10.47 9.43
C ARG A 644 -16.48 11.55 8.43
N CYS A 645 -17.28 12.60 8.38
CA CYS A 645 -17.09 13.79 7.55
C CYS A 645 -17.45 15.05 8.35
N ASN A 646 -16.93 16.19 7.93
CA ASN A 646 -17.18 17.50 8.51
C ASN A 646 -17.46 18.48 7.38
N GLU A 647 -18.71 18.96 7.31
CA GLU A 647 -19.21 19.76 6.19
C GLU A 647 -18.63 21.17 6.20
N ASN A 648 -18.43 21.74 7.39
CA ASN A 648 -17.92 23.09 7.56
C ASN A 648 -16.39 23.14 7.37
N GLU A 649 -15.64 22.11 7.81
CA GLU A 649 -14.26 21.93 7.33
C GLU A 649 -14.20 21.77 5.79
N GLY A 650 -15.19 21.09 5.21
CA GLY A 650 -15.31 20.93 3.76
C GLY A 650 -15.43 22.28 3.03
N THR A 651 -16.20 23.22 3.58
CA THR A 651 -16.31 24.60 3.09
C THR A 651 -15.02 25.38 3.25
N ILE A 652 -14.35 25.32 4.43
CA ILE A 652 -13.04 26.00 4.61
C ILE A 652 -12.02 25.50 3.59
N VAL A 653 -11.91 24.18 3.41
CA VAL A 653 -11.01 23.56 2.42
C VAL A 653 -11.37 24.00 1.00
N ALA A 654 -12.65 24.10 0.66
CA ALA A 654 -13.08 24.56 -0.66
C ALA A 654 -12.69 26.03 -0.91
N ASN A 655 -12.93 26.91 0.07
CA ASN A 655 -12.57 28.32 0.00
C ASN A 655 -11.04 28.52 -0.07
N TRP A 656 -10.25 27.68 0.62
CA TRP A 656 -8.78 27.76 0.53
C TRP A 656 -8.23 27.23 -0.80
N VAL A 657 -8.86 26.22 -1.41
CA VAL A 657 -8.55 25.83 -2.80
C VAL A 657 -8.91 26.95 -3.78
N GLU A 658 -10.01 27.66 -3.56
CA GLU A 658 -10.41 28.81 -4.37
C GLU A 658 -9.34 29.92 -4.30
N LYS A 659 -9.02 30.42 -3.10
CA LYS A 659 -7.95 31.42 -2.90
C LYS A 659 -6.61 31.01 -3.52
N LEU A 660 -6.20 29.74 -3.36
CA LEU A 660 -4.98 29.21 -3.99
C LEU A 660 -5.01 29.25 -5.53
N VAL A 661 -6.15 28.92 -6.15
CA VAL A 661 -6.31 28.96 -7.60
C VAL A 661 -6.45 30.40 -8.13
N GLU A 662 -7.06 31.29 -7.35
CA GLU A 662 -7.15 32.73 -7.66
C GLU A 662 -5.77 33.40 -7.70
N VAL A 663 -4.87 33.07 -6.76
CA VAL A 663 -3.45 33.49 -6.81
C VAL A 663 -2.59 32.67 -7.81
N GLY A 664 -3.23 31.92 -8.70
CA GLY A 664 -2.63 31.28 -9.86
C GLY A 664 -2.09 29.85 -9.67
N ILE A 665 -2.19 29.26 -8.47
CA ILE A 665 -1.71 27.88 -8.23
C ILE A 665 -2.61 26.89 -8.95
N THR A 666 -2.05 26.13 -9.90
CA THR A 666 -2.86 25.25 -10.76
C THR A 666 -3.38 24.04 -9.98
N PRO A 667 -4.60 23.52 -10.21
CA PRO A 667 -5.16 22.44 -9.39
C PRO A 667 -4.32 21.15 -9.31
N ASN A 668 -3.48 20.88 -10.31
CA ASN A 668 -2.52 19.76 -10.30
C ASN A 668 -1.28 20.00 -9.40
N GLN A 669 -1.01 21.22 -8.95
CA GLN A 669 0.00 21.59 -7.93
C GLN A 669 -0.53 21.42 -6.50
N ILE A 670 -1.84 21.16 -6.33
CA ILE A 670 -2.54 21.04 -5.03
C ILE A 670 -2.89 19.58 -4.73
N ALA A 671 -2.87 19.18 -3.46
CA ALA A 671 -3.59 17.99 -2.97
C ALA A 671 -4.33 18.26 -1.66
N ILE A 672 -5.47 17.60 -1.49
CA ILE A 672 -6.22 17.54 -0.23
C ILE A 672 -6.11 16.13 0.35
N ILE A 673 -5.73 16.08 1.62
CA ILE A 673 -5.51 14.87 2.40
C ILE A 673 -6.44 14.89 3.62
N THR A 674 -7.03 13.74 3.94
CA THR A 674 -7.83 13.58 5.17
C THR A 674 -7.74 12.12 5.66
N PRO A 675 -7.91 11.82 6.97
CA PRO A 675 -7.88 10.44 7.44
C PRO A 675 -9.12 9.62 7.03
N TYR A 676 -10.22 10.28 6.64
CA TYR A 676 -11.55 9.65 6.57
C TYR A 676 -12.11 9.57 5.15
N GLN A 677 -12.61 8.39 4.76
CA GLN A 677 -13.10 8.14 3.40
C GLN A 677 -14.39 8.89 3.07
N ALA A 678 -15.29 9.12 4.04
CA ALA A 678 -16.47 9.97 3.83
C ALA A 678 -16.07 11.43 3.55
N GLN A 679 -15.06 11.97 4.25
CA GLN A 679 -14.53 13.31 3.94
C GLN A 679 -13.91 13.37 2.54
N VAL A 680 -13.19 12.32 2.09
CA VAL A 680 -12.72 12.22 0.69
C VAL A 680 -13.88 12.26 -0.31
N THR A 681 -14.99 11.58 0.00
CA THR A 681 -16.20 11.57 -0.84
C THR A 681 -16.87 12.95 -0.89
N LEU A 682 -17.03 13.61 0.26
CA LEU A 682 -17.61 14.95 0.36
C LEU A 682 -16.78 15.99 -0.41
N LEU A 683 -15.48 16.09 -0.12
CA LEU A 683 -14.56 16.98 -0.83
C LEU A 683 -14.50 16.67 -2.33
N THR A 684 -14.63 15.39 -2.71
CA THR A 684 -14.76 14.97 -4.11
C THR A 684 -16.03 15.52 -4.76
N SER A 685 -17.19 15.47 -4.09
CA SER A 685 -18.45 16.01 -4.63
C SER A 685 -18.45 17.54 -4.72
N LEU A 686 -17.79 18.23 -3.78
CA LEU A 686 -17.69 19.70 -3.79
C LEU A 686 -16.73 20.19 -4.89
N LEU A 687 -15.54 19.60 -5.02
CA LEU A 687 -14.44 20.21 -5.78
C LEU A 687 -14.17 19.60 -7.16
N ARG A 688 -14.47 18.31 -7.40
CA ARG A 688 -14.26 17.72 -8.73
C ARG A 688 -15.17 18.30 -9.84
N PRO A 689 -16.40 18.78 -9.59
CA PRO A 689 -17.18 19.48 -10.62
C PRO A 689 -16.53 20.76 -11.13
N LYS A 690 -15.73 21.43 -10.29
CA LYS A 690 -15.06 22.71 -10.59
C LYS A 690 -13.64 22.53 -11.13
N TYR A 691 -12.84 21.65 -10.52
CA TYR A 691 -11.41 21.47 -10.82
C TYR A 691 -11.05 20.13 -11.49
N GLY A 692 -12.06 19.29 -11.76
CA GLY A 692 -11.89 18.01 -12.45
C GLY A 692 -11.09 16.96 -11.67
N PRO A 693 -10.49 15.97 -12.36
CA PRO A 693 -9.67 14.93 -11.73
C PRO A 693 -8.22 15.37 -11.45
N SER A 694 -7.83 16.58 -11.88
CA SER A 694 -6.46 17.09 -11.74
C SER A 694 -6.10 17.48 -10.30
N LEU A 695 -7.09 17.96 -9.54
CA LEU A 695 -7.00 18.15 -8.10
C LEU A 695 -7.00 16.78 -7.39
N GLU A 696 -5.92 16.50 -6.66
CA GLU A 696 -5.76 15.22 -5.97
C GLU A 696 -6.43 15.25 -4.60
N ILE A 697 -7.47 14.44 -4.41
CA ILE A 697 -8.22 14.30 -3.15
C ILE A 697 -8.20 12.83 -2.74
N GLY A 698 -7.77 12.52 -1.52
CA GLY A 698 -7.67 11.14 -1.05
C GLY A 698 -7.31 10.98 0.43
N THR A 699 -7.28 9.72 0.88
CA THR A 699 -6.84 9.38 2.23
C THR A 699 -5.32 9.51 2.36
N VAL A 700 -4.82 9.68 3.59
CA VAL A 700 -3.37 9.69 3.88
C VAL A 700 -2.66 8.49 3.27
N ASP A 701 -3.23 7.30 3.48
CA ASP A 701 -2.76 6.01 2.98
C ASP A 701 -2.75 5.98 1.43
N GLY A 702 -3.79 6.53 0.77
CA GLY A 702 -3.89 6.63 -0.69
C GLY A 702 -2.97 7.68 -1.33
N MET A 703 -2.43 8.61 -0.52
CA MET A 703 -1.51 9.67 -0.93
C MET A 703 -0.04 9.39 -0.56
N GLN A 704 0.24 8.20 -0.01
CA GLN A 704 1.61 7.77 0.27
C GLN A 704 2.47 7.72 -1.01
N GLY A 705 3.75 8.08 -0.88
CA GLY A 705 4.69 8.21 -2.00
C GLY A 705 4.56 9.50 -2.82
N ARG A 706 3.40 10.17 -2.82
CA ARG A 706 3.19 11.43 -3.57
C ARG A 706 3.86 12.64 -2.93
N GLU A 707 3.78 13.78 -3.61
CA GLU A 707 4.14 15.14 -3.18
C GLU A 707 3.43 16.20 -4.04
N LYS A 708 3.25 17.41 -3.50
CA LYS A 708 2.63 18.57 -4.18
C LYS A 708 3.23 19.89 -3.70
N GLU A 709 3.06 20.97 -4.47
CA GLU A 709 3.54 22.30 -4.08
C GLU A 709 2.77 22.81 -2.86
N ALA A 710 1.44 22.73 -2.91
CA ALA A 710 0.52 23.00 -1.80
C ALA A 710 -0.22 21.73 -1.35
N VAL A 711 -0.36 21.53 -0.04
CA VAL A 711 -1.15 20.44 0.56
C VAL A 711 -2.08 20.99 1.63
N ILE A 712 -3.33 20.53 1.61
CA ILE A 712 -4.36 20.87 2.61
C ILE A 712 -4.73 19.61 3.39
N ILE A 713 -4.78 19.67 4.72
CA ILE A 713 -5.14 18.56 5.61
C ILE A 713 -6.43 18.88 6.38
N SER A 714 -7.53 18.18 6.08
CA SER A 714 -8.76 18.22 6.90
C SER A 714 -8.75 17.11 7.94
N LEU A 715 -8.77 17.50 9.22
CA LEU A 715 -8.65 16.59 10.36
C LEU A 715 -9.99 15.92 10.73
N VAL A 716 -11.13 16.51 10.35
CA VAL A 716 -12.52 16.06 10.54
C VAL A 716 -13.02 16.10 11.99
N ARG A 717 -12.16 15.78 12.96
CA ARG A 717 -12.54 15.46 14.35
C ARG A 717 -12.87 16.70 15.17
N SER A 718 -14.17 17.00 15.30
CA SER A 718 -14.74 17.85 16.35
C SER A 718 -15.91 17.13 17.03
N ASN A 719 -15.86 16.92 18.35
CA ASN A 719 -16.93 16.30 19.16
C ASN A 719 -16.72 16.53 20.67
N ASP A 720 -17.83 16.60 21.43
CA ASP A 720 -17.83 16.82 22.89
C ASP A 720 -17.04 15.76 23.69
N GLN A 721 -16.97 14.54 23.15
CA GLN A 721 -16.27 13.41 23.76
C GLN A 721 -14.74 13.52 23.61
N ARG A 722 -14.25 14.52 22.86
CA ARG A 722 -12.83 14.79 22.59
C ARG A 722 -12.10 13.57 21.98
N GLU A 723 -12.84 12.74 21.25
CA GLU A 723 -12.29 11.58 20.55
C GLU A 723 -11.68 11.99 19.22
N VAL A 724 -10.46 11.55 18.93
CA VAL A 724 -9.78 11.86 17.65
C VAL A 724 -9.63 10.65 16.70
N GLY A 725 -10.17 9.48 17.08
CA GLY A 725 -10.13 8.27 16.25
C GLY A 725 -8.73 7.92 15.70
N PHE A 726 -8.61 7.90 14.36
CA PHE A 726 -7.39 7.52 13.64
C PHE A 726 -6.26 8.56 13.73
N LEU A 727 -6.55 9.81 14.13
CA LEU A 727 -5.51 10.86 14.25
C LEU A 727 -4.41 10.52 15.27
N LYS A 728 -4.70 9.63 16.26
CA LYS A 728 -3.71 9.20 17.28
C LYS A 728 -2.47 8.52 16.67
N GLU A 729 -2.51 8.09 15.41
CA GLU A 729 -1.39 7.44 14.74
C GLU A 729 -0.37 8.44 14.17
N LYS A 730 0.68 8.73 14.94
CA LYS A 730 1.78 9.65 14.53
C LYS A 730 2.40 9.34 13.16
N ARG A 731 2.52 8.05 12.77
CA ARG A 731 3.07 7.61 11.47
C ARG A 731 2.21 8.11 10.29
N ARG A 732 0.88 8.11 10.46
CA ARG A 732 -0.09 8.63 9.49
C ARG A 732 0.02 10.16 9.36
N MET A 733 0.01 10.87 10.48
CA MET A 733 0.17 12.34 10.47
C MET A 733 1.51 12.78 9.86
N ASN A 734 2.59 12.05 10.12
CA ASN A 734 3.88 12.27 9.48
C ASN A 734 3.81 12.14 7.95
N VAL A 735 3.19 11.07 7.43
CA VAL A 735 2.98 10.93 5.98
C VAL A 735 2.21 12.13 5.43
N ALA A 736 1.11 12.54 6.07
CA ALA A 736 0.25 13.63 5.61
C ALA A 736 1.00 14.98 5.49
N MET A 737 1.63 15.46 6.59
CA MET A 737 2.39 16.72 6.58
C MET A 737 3.50 16.71 5.53
N THR A 738 4.24 15.61 5.43
CA THR A 738 5.44 15.50 4.58
C THR A 738 5.12 15.27 3.10
N ARG A 739 3.86 15.44 2.67
CA ARG A 739 3.48 15.53 1.25
C ARG A 739 3.68 16.94 0.67
N ALA A 740 3.63 17.97 1.52
CA ALA A 740 3.84 19.36 1.11
C ALA A 740 5.28 19.60 0.62
N LYS A 741 5.43 20.60 -0.25
CA LYS A 741 6.73 21.19 -0.58
C LYS A 741 6.85 22.60 -0.03
N ARG A 742 6.01 23.52 -0.52
CA ARG A 742 6.09 24.96 -0.27
C ARG A 742 5.07 25.41 0.77
N HIS A 743 3.85 24.88 0.67
CA HIS A 743 2.72 25.29 1.50
C HIS A 743 2.00 24.09 2.12
N LEU A 744 1.72 24.18 3.43
CA LEU A 744 0.97 23.21 4.21
C LEU A 744 -0.16 23.93 4.98
N CYS A 745 -1.40 23.71 4.56
CA CYS A 745 -2.60 24.16 5.25
C CYS A 745 -3.19 23.02 6.09
N ILE A 746 -3.59 23.31 7.32
CA ILE A 746 -4.28 22.39 8.23
C ILE A 746 -5.64 22.99 8.57
N VAL A 747 -6.69 22.18 8.61
CA VAL A 747 -8.05 22.57 9.02
C VAL A 747 -8.55 21.58 10.06
N GLY A 748 -9.01 22.07 11.22
CA GLY A 748 -9.69 21.26 12.24
C GLY A 748 -9.66 21.83 13.65
N ASP A 749 -10.40 21.19 14.55
CA ASP A 749 -10.67 21.64 15.92
C ASP A 749 -9.51 21.33 16.88
N SER A 750 -8.77 22.36 17.32
CA SER A 750 -7.67 22.21 18.28
C SER A 750 -8.12 21.64 19.63
N SER A 751 -9.34 21.98 20.08
CA SER A 751 -9.90 21.57 21.37
C SER A 751 -10.19 20.07 21.40
N THR A 752 -10.70 19.49 20.32
CA THR A 752 -10.83 18.04 20.17
C THR A 752 -9.45 17.40 19.93
N VAL A 753 -8.67 17.90 18.98
CA VAL A 753 -7.45 17.20 18.50
C VAL A 753 -6.32 17.14 19.54
N THR A 754 -6.21 18.11 20.47
CA THR A 754 -5.22 18.08 21.57
C THR A 754 -5.38 16.85 22.47
N HIS A 755 -6.59 16.34 22.65
CA HIS A 755 -6.89 15.15 23.46
C HIS A 755 -6.49 13.83 22.76
N GLY A 756 -5.97 13.93 21.53
CA GLY A 756 -5.40 12.82 20.78
C GLY A 756 -4.09 12.24 21.34
N GLY A 757 -3.48 12.89 22.33
CA GLY A 757 -2.29 12.42 23.04
C GLY A 757 -1.07 13.29 22.79
N SER A 758 0.05 12.94 23.44
CA SER A 758 1.24 13.81 23.55
C SER A 758 1.92 14.18 22.23
N TYR A 759 1.69 13.43 21.14
CA TYR A 759 2.14 13.81 19.80
C TYR A 759 1.28 14.93 19.21
N LEU A 760 -0.06 14.78 19.24
CA LEU A 760 -0.99 15.77 18.68
C LEU A 760 -1.02 17.06 19.50
N LYS A 761 -1.00 16.98 20.84
CA LYS A 761 -0.85 18.17 21.70
C LYS A 761 0.43 18.95 21.38
N LYS A 762 1.55 18.26 21.10
CA LYS A 762 2.81 18.90 20.69
C LYS A 762 2.77 19.45 19.26
N TRP A 763 1.90 18.93 18.40
CA TRP A 763 1.72 19.42 17.04
C TRP A 763 0.87 20.69 17.00
N LEU A 764 -0.26 20.72 17.72
CA LEU A 764 -1.09 21.92 17.85
C LEU A 764 -0.33 23.06 18.53
N ALA A 765 0.33 22.81 19.67
CA ALA A 765 1.20 23.79 20.32
C ALA A 765 2.44 24.19 19.48
N TRP A 766 2.73 23.48 18.38
CA TRP A 766 3.69 23.92 17.37
C TRP A 766 3.02 24.79 16.31
N LEU A 767 1.84 24.41 15.79
CA LEU A 767 1.05 25.23 14.87
C LEU A 767 0.69 26.59 15.48
N GLU A 768 0.17 26.62 16.70
CA GLU A 768 -0.13 27.82 17.50
C GLU A 768 1.04 28.82 17.60
N ALA A 769 2.28 28.34 17.48
CA ALA A 769 3.50 29.14 17.64
C ALA A 769 4.35 29.28 16.35
N ASN A 770 3.97 28.62 15.25
CA ASN A 770 4.79 28.51 14.02
C ASN A 770 3.96 28.50 12.71
N ALA A 771 2.64 28.57 12.77
CA ALA A 771 1.76 28.72 11.60
C ALA A 771 1.08 30.10 11.63
N ASP A 772 0.59 30.53 10.47
CA ASP A 772 -0.43 31.57 10.39
C ASP A 772 -1.77 30.97 10.86
N VAL A 773 -2.27 31.42 12.01
CA VAL A 773 -3.44 30.82 12.68
C VAL A 773 -4.69 31.65 12.38
N LYS A 774 -5.67 31.03 11.73
CA LYS A 774 -6.96 31.64 11.37
C LYS A 774 -8.07 30.93 12.11
N TYR A 775 -8.94 31.70 12.76
CA TYR A 775 -10.06 31.16 13.52
C TYR A 775 -11.33 31.19 12.66
N ALA A 776 -11.99 30.05 12.48
CA ALA A 776 -13.20 29.99 11.68
C ALA A 776 -14.38 30.73 12.35
N GLY A 777 -15.21 31.41 11.54
CA GLY A 777 -16.37 32.17 12.04
C GLY A 777 -16.04 33.56 12.61
N LEU A 778 -14.87 34.13 12.29
CA LEU A 778 -14.51 35.54 12.52
C LEU A 778 -14.37 36.35 11.22
N GLU A 779 -14.97 35.88 10.12
CA GLU A 779 -15.25 36.61 8.87
C GLU A 779 -16.78 36.78 8.72
#